data_AF-A0A1S8X5V5-F1
#
_entry.id   AF-A0A1S8X5V5-F1
#
_cell.length_a   1.000
_cell.length_b   1.000
_cell.length_c   1.000
_cell.angle_alpha   90.00
_cell.angle_beta   90.00
_cell.angle_gamma   90.00
#
_symmetry.space_group_name_H-M   'P 1'
#
loop_
_entity.id
_entity.type
_entity.pdbx_description
1 polymer ?
#
loop_
_entity_poly.entity_id
_entity_poly.type
_entity_poly.pdbx_seq_one_letter_code
_entity_poly.pdbx_strand_id
1 'polypeptide(L)'
;MMFDTGASGISLPGDIHMAMNEILGIKKQLNRAYVFDCEKLSSLPPVEFQIQRKTFKIMPKQYTKQTIIDGVATCATNFYNITANSLVGIVLGMSFLHSFQLIFDDQMSRVGFAARAGSTLDLFRRFPEALDELERDKRTMFQIPLYPWGDSQYICKISIEQTEFRMLLDTGSPSIWVPSDRLDKRQWRGKSLLHISQTTSLKVSEELFDELYGIGGVSGKKATADINFGGTLLRNVFVDLVMDGAEKIFANPFDGIIGLGRRSMSPEQTQPLHYTVSQQGRMSQKFGFPFQEQWFILDGIFIFKTGFNVENHRRIFDTGTPEIHLPGDIHMAISEVLGIRRQVDRVYVFECGRLPFLPPVTFQMEGKMFQIMPKQYTSLTTTNGDITCRTLFYNTSADCPVGLTMGMSFLHSFQMIFDDNAGKVGFAARSDKSFIFEAKITIAQTVFQMLLDTGSPSIWVPSDRVNRSLWVGKNLLNSARETSLQVSEEEFYEKYGSGGVYGMKATVHMKIGGMLIRNVPFGLVVEGEREIYENTFDGVIGLGRRSMCLEQTQPLIQSIHQQGLISRKFGFHFQNLNASFFMGDNLEPFPSDGITYINVADGPYWETRINWIFICKLGLHTQNHRMIFDTGARAIHLPGDIHMAINDMLKMKTLVDGEHVFDCEMLHFLPPIAFQIQGKMFQIFPKQYTIQ
;
A
#
# COMPACT_ATOMS: atom_id res chain seq x y z
N MET A 1 15.83 34.98 -17.79
CA MET A 1 16.05 34.26 -16.52
C MET A 1 15.12 33.07 -16.54
N MET A 2 15.61 31.87 -16.22
CA MET A 2 14.85 30.62 -16.24
C MET A 2 14.84 30.02 -14.84
N PHE A 3 13.71 29.44 -14.43
CA PHE A 3 13.57 28.69 -13.19
C PHE A 3 13.51 27.21 -13.59
N ASP A 4 14.56 26.46 -13.27
CA ASP A 4 14.80 25.13 -13.83
C ASP A 4 14.97 24.11 -12.72
N THR A 5 13.97 23.28 -12.50
CA THR A 5 14.00 22.22 -11.48
C THR A 5 14.97 21.08 -11.83
N GLY A 6 15.41 20.97 -13.09
CA GLY A 6 16.46 20.06 -13.54
C GLY A 6 17.88 20.58 -13.26
N ALA A 7 18.06 21.90 -13.10
CA ALA A 7 19.35 22.48 -12.72
C ALA A 7 19.61 22.29 -11.21
N SER A 8 20.73 21.65 -10.86
CA SER A 8 21.11 21.41 -9.45
C SER A 8 21.53 22.70 -8.70
N GLY A 9 21.98 23.71 -9.43
CA GLY A 9 22.53 24.95 -8.90
C GLY A 9 22.12 26.18 -9.70
N ILE A 10 22.87 27.26 -9.54
CA ILE A 10 22.55 28.58 -10.07
C ILE A 10 23.57 28.92 -11.16
N SER A 11 23.13 28.89 -12.41
CA SER A 11 23.97 29.18 -13.57
C SER A 11 23.94 30.69 -13.87
N LEU A 12 25.13 31.29 -13.87
CA LEU A 12 25.37 32.72 -14.01
C LEU A 12 26.28 32.98 -15.22
N PRO A 13 26.19 34.15 -15.88
CA PRO A 13 27.18 34.62 -16.85
C PRO A 13 28.59 34.58 -16.26
N GLY A 14 29.60 34.32 -17.09
CA GLY A 14 30.95 34.03 -16.60
C GLY A 14 31.58 35.13 -15.74
N ASP A 15 31.35 36.39 -16.07
CA ASP A 15 31.75 37.56 -15.28
C ASP A 15 31.06 37.60 -13.91
N ILE A 16 29.74 37.43 -13.87
CA ILE A 16 28.95 37.40 -12.63
C ILE A 16 29.33 36.17 -11.77
N HIS A 17 29.57 35.02 -12.40
CA HIS A 17 30.02 33.79 -11.73
C HIS A 17 31.38 33.97 -11.04
N MET A 18 32.34 34.61 -11.72
CA MET A 18 33.65 34.89 -11.14
C MET A 18 33.55 35.92 -10.01
N ALA A 19 32.84 37.03 -10.23
CA ALA A 19 32.66 38.08 -9.22
C ALA A 19 31.96 37.57 -7.95
N MET A 20 30.93 36.73 -8.09
CA MET A 20 30.22 36.12 -6.96
C MET A 20 31.17 35.30 -6.07
N ASN A 21 31.99 34.44 -6.67
CA ASN A 21 32.93 33.61 -5.91
C ASN A 21 34.08 34.41 -5.30
N GLU A 22 34.54 35.48 -5.96
CA GLU A 22 35.51 36.40 -5.38
C GLU A 22 34.94 37.17 -4.17
N ILE A 23 33.70 37.64 -4.23
CA ILE A 23 33.01 38.29 -3.10
C ILE A 23 32.81 37.32 -1.93
N LEU A 24 32.54 36.05 -2.20
CA LEU A 24 32.49 34.98 -1.18
C LEU A 24 33.88 34.60 -0.62
N GLY A 25 34.97 35.18 -1.14
CA GLY A 25 36.35 34.87 -0.73
C GLY A 25 36.88 33.52 -1.24
N ILE A 26 36.18 32.87 -2.18
CA ILE A 26 36.48 31.52 -2.66
C ILE A 26 37.29 31.61 -3.95
N LYS A 27 38.62 31.54 -3.83
CA LYS A 27 39.56 31.69 -4.96
C LYS A 27 40.10 30.37 -5.52
N LYS A 28 39.98 29.26 -4.79
CA LYS A 28 40.47 27.94 -5.23
C LYS A 28 39.43 27.30 -6.16
N GLN A 29 39.85 26.93 -7.38
CA GLN A 29 39.04 26.13 -8.29
C GLN A 29 39.62 24.72 -8.42
N LEU A 30 38.73 23.72 -8.52
CA LEU A 30 39.07 22.35 -8.88
C LEU A 30 37.98 21.82 -9.82
N ASN A 31 38.36 21.24 -10.96
CA ASN A 31 37.43 20.73 -11.98
C ASN A 31 36.30 21.73 -12.35
N ARG A 32 36.66 23.01 -12.52
CA ARG A 32 35.76 24.16 -12.81
C ARG A 32 34.77 24.53 -11.69
N ALA A 33 34.76 23.83 -10.55
CA ALA A 33 34.01 24.22 -9.37
C ALA A 33 34.87 25.07 -8.42
N TYR A 34 34.26 26.07 -7.79
CA TYR A 34 34.89 26.85 -6.72
C TYR A 34 34.76 26.10 -5.39
N VAL A 35 35.90 25.83 -4.74
CA VAL A 35 36.01 24.95 -3.55
C VAL A 35 36.68 25.66 -2.37
N PHE A 36 36.23 25.32 -1.16
CA PHE A 36 36.67 25.92 0.09
C PHE A 36 36.54 24.92 1.26
N ASP A 37 37.14 25.28 2.39
CA ASP A 37 37.07 24.49 3.62
C ASP A 37 35.64 24.50 4.20
N CYS A 38 35.06 23.34 4.48
CA CYS A 38 33.71 23.25 5.03
C CYS A 38 33.54 23.90 6.40
N GLU A 39 34.61 24.07 7.19
CA GLU A 39 34.53 24.81 8.47
C GLU A 39 34.12 26.28 8.24
N LYS A 40 34.41 26.84 7.06
CA LYS A 40 34.06 28.23 6.70
C LYS A 40 32.61 28.39 6.24
N LEU A 41 31.85 27.30 6.09
CA LEU A 41 30.46 27.34 5.62
C LEU A 41 29.54 28.24 6.45
N SER A 42 29.73 28.27 7.78
CA SER A 42 28.98 29.15 8.70
C SER A 42 29.41 30.62 8.63
N SER A 43 30.56 30.92 8.01
CA SER A 43 31.10 32.28 7.88
C SER A 43 30.74 32.96 6.54
N LEU A 44 30.21 32.21 5.57
CA LEU A 44 29.77 32.77 4.30
C LEU A 44 28.50 33.62 4.46
N PRO A 45 28.34 34.73 3.71
CA PRO A 45 27.15 35.55 3.75
C PRO A 45 25.97 34.87 3.04
N PRO A 46 24.71 35.20 3.38
CA PRO A 46 23.57 34.84 2.54
C PRO A 46 23.64 35.58 1.19
N VAL A 47 23.12 34.96 0.14
CA VAL A 47 23.04 35.54 -1.21
C VAL A 47 21.62 36.01 -1.48
N GLU A 48 21.47 37.23 -1.98
CA GLU A 48 20.18 37.90 -2.19
C GLU A 48 19.93 38.20 -3.67
N PHE A 49 18.80 37.73 -4.19
CA PHE A 49 18.37 37.92 -5.57
C PHE A 49 17.23 38.93 -5.62
N GLN A 50 17.42 40.06 -6.29
CA GLN A 50 16.36 41.05 -6.48
C GLN A 50 15.59 40.77 -7.78
N ILE A 51 14.37 40.24 -7.67
CA ILE A 51 13.51 39.89 -8.81
C ILE A 51 12.25 40.75 -8.74
N GLN A 52 11.99 41.57 -9.77
CA GLN A 52 10.86 42.50 -9.85
C GLN A 52 10.65 43.32 -8.55
N ARG A 53 11.73 43.93 -8.04
CA ARG A 53 11.79 44.74 -6.80
C ARG A 53 11.54 43.97 -5.49
N LYS A 54 11.33 42.65 -5.51
CA LYS A 54 11.31 41.81 -4.30
C LYS A 54 12.67 41.12 -4.11
N THR A 55 13.13 41.02 -2.86
CA THR A 55 14.40 40.39 -2.51
C THR A 55 14.16 38.95 -2.03
N PHE A 56 14.83 38.00 -2.67
CA PHE A 56 14.78 36.57 -2.38
C PHE A 56 16.13 36.12 -1.83
N LYS A 57 16.15 35.71 -0.56
CA LYS A 57 17.36 35.42 0.20
C LYS A 57 17.59 33.92 0.35
N ILE A 58 18.80 33.46 0.02
CA ILE A 58 19.24 32.07 0.25
C ILE A 58 20.48 32.05 1.15
N MET A 59 20.51 31.09 2.06
CA MET A 59 21.54 30.93 3.10
C MET A 59 22.70 30.06 2.59
N PRO A 60 23.91 30.13 3.20
CA PRO A 60 25.08 29.35 2.79
C PRO A 60 24.81 27.88 2.46
N LYS A 61 24.16 27.15 3.37
CA LYS A 61 23.80 25.74 3.19
C LYS A 61 22.97 25.44 1.93
N GLN A 62 22.25 26.43 1.39
CA GLN A 62 21.36 26.26 0.24
C GLN A 62 22.08 26.45 -1.10
N TYR A 63 23.19 27.19 -1.14
CA TYR A 63 23.99 27.39 -2.36
C TYR A 63 25.34 26.65 -2.35
N THR A 64 25.59 25.77 -1.38
CA THR A 64 26.83 24.98 -1.26
C THR A 64 26.55 23.48 -1.20
N LYS A 65 27.45 22.66 -1.72
CA LYS A 65 27.49 21.21 -1.53
C LYS A 65 28.75 20.78 -0.79
N GLN A 66 28.68 19.72 -0.02
CA GLN A 66 29.86 19.04 0.53
C GLN A 66 30.33 17.95 -0.45
N THR A 67 31.63 17.74 -0.53
CA THR A 67 32.27 16.68 -1.29
C THR A 67 33.52 16.19 -0.54
N ILE A 68 34.09 15.07 -0.96
CA ILE A 68 35.35 14.54 -0.41
C ILE A 68 36.40 14.64 -1.51
N ILE A 69 37.49 15.37 -1.23
CA ILE A 69 38.63 15.52 -2.13
C ILE A 69 39.86 15.05 -1.35
N ASP A 70 40.60 14.08 -1.89
CA ASP A 70 41.78 13.47 -1.27
C ASP A 70 41.57 12.99 0.19
N GLY A 71 40.35 12.51 0.48
CA GLY A 71 39.93 12.07 1.82
C GLY A 71 39.48 13.18 2.78
N VAL A 72 39.52 14.45 2.35
CA VAL A 72 39.15 15.62 3.18
C VAL A 72 37.78 16.17 2.76
N ALA A 73 36.91 16.40 3.75
CA ALA A 73 35.62 17.06 3.57
C ALA A 73 35.83 18.51 3.07
N THR A 74 35.50 18.73 1.81
CA THR A 74 35.69 20.00 1.10
C THR A 74 34.34 20.50 0.62
N CYS A 75 34.06 21.79 0.79
CA CYS A 75 32.81 22.39 0.33
C CYS A 75 33.00 23.02 -1.04
N ALA A 76 31.95 23.03 -1.85
CA ALA A 76 31.92 23.67 -3.16
C ALA A 76 30.68 24.54 -3.29
N THR A 77 30.77 25.67 -4.00
CA THR A 77 29.57 26.43 -4.37
C THR A 77 28.80 25.72 -5.48
N ASN A 78 27.48 25.81 -5.46
CA ASN A 78 26.58 25.40 -6.55
C ASN A 78 26.31 26.54 -7.54
N PHE A 79 27.27 27.46 -7.70
CA PHE A 79 27.26 28.41 -8.82
C PHE A 79 27.98 27.80 -10.01
N TYR A 80 27.45 28.03 -11.21
CA TYR A 80 27.99 27.48 -12.46
C TYR A 80 28.12 28.59 -13.51
N ASN A 81 29.12 28.47 -14.39
CA ASN A 81 29.30 29.39 -15.52
C ASN A 81 28.45 28.95 -16.71
N ILE A 82 27.62 29.83 -17.27
CA ILE A 82 26.91 29.60 -18.54
C ILE A 82 27.58 30.34 -19.70
N THR A 83 27.75 29.64 -20.82
CA THR A 83 28.43 30.18 -22.02
C THR A 83 27.60 31.26 -22.71
N ALA A 84 28.29 32.25 -23.29
CA ALA A 84 27.70 33.48 -23.85
C ALA A 84 26.73 33.27 -25.04
N ASN A 85 26.68 32.06 -25.63
CA ASN A 85 25.75 31.72 -26.71
C ASN A 85 24.43 31.09 -26.20
N SER A 86 24.20 31.03 -24.88
CA SER A 86 22.93 30.61 -24.31
C SER A 86 21.84 31.66 -24.54
N LEU A 87 20.68 31.23 -25.08
CA LEU A 87 19.47 32.06 -25.16
C LEU A 87 18.93 32.47 -23.77
N VAL A 88 19.43 31.85 -22.70
CA VAL A 88 19.05 32.11 -21.31
C VAL A 88 20.26 32.62 -20.53
N GLY A 89 20.23 33.88 -20.10
CA GLY A 89 21.37 34.50 -19.39
C GLY A 89 21.55 34.11 -17.92
N ILE A 90 20.50 33.70 -17.21
CA ILE A 90 20.57 33.25 -15.80
C ILE A 90 19.61 32.08 -15.60
N VAL A 91 20.07 31.01 -14.95
CA VAL A 91 19.26 29.85 -14.56
C VAL A 91 19.26 29.72 -13.03
N LEU A 92 18.08 29.75 -12.43
CA LEU A 92 17.87 29.57 -10.99
C LEU A 92 17.36 28.15 -10.75
N GLY A 93 18.28 27.24 -10.47
CA GLY A 93 17.99 25.84 -10.15
C GLY A 93 17.75 25.56 -8.68
N MET A 94 17.75 24.28 -8.29
CA MET A 94 17.29 23.80 -6.99
C MET A 94 17.95 24.45 -5.76
N SER A 95 19.20 24.89 -5.87
CA SER A 95 19.89 25.69 -4.83
C SER A 95 19.19 27.03 -4.51
N PHE A 96 18.45 27.60 -5.48
CA PHE A 96 17.53 28.72 -5.26
C PHE A 96 16.11 28.23 -4.96
N LEU A 97 15.59 27.31 -5.79
CA LEU A 97 14.17 26.92 -5.79
C LEU A 97 13.71 26.25 -4.48
N HIS A 98 14.55 25.46 -3.81
CA HIS A 98 14.16 24.78 -2.57
C HIS A 98 13.87 25.74 -1.38
N SER A 99 14.30 27.00 -1.49
CA SER A 99 14.14 28.04 -0.48
C SER A 99 12.74 28.69 -0.49
N PHE A 100 11.97 28.49 -1.57
CA PHE A 100 10.69 29.16 -1.80
C PHE A 100 9.64 28.16 -2.28
N GLN A 101 8.36 28.45 -2.05
CA GLN A 101 7.28 27.77 -2.75
C GLN A 101 7.08 28.48 -4.09
N LEU A 102 7.01 27.71 -5.18
CA LEU A 102 6.81 28.22 -6.53
C LEU A 102 5.45 27.79 -7.09
N ILE A 103 4.81 28.70 -7.83
CA ILE A 103 3.64 28.41 -8.65
C ILE A 103 3.98 28.84 -10.08
N PHE A 104 3.91 27.91 -11.03
CA PHE A 104 4.02 28.19 -12.45
C PHE A 104 2.60 28.28 -13.00
N ASP A 105 2.18 29.49 -13.36
CA ASP A 105 0.84 29.81 -13.86
C ASP A 105 0.95 30.06 -15.37
N ASP A 106 0.81 28.97 -16.13
CA ASP A 106 0.94 28.94 -17.59
C ASP A 106 -0.17 29.74 -18.29
N GLN A 107 -1.41 29.62 -17.79
CA GLN A 107 -2.57 30.37 -18.28
C GLN A 107 -2.38 31.90 -18.21
N MET A 108 -1.63 32.39 -17.21
CA MET A 108 -1.26 33.82 -17.11
C MET A 108 0.22 34.10 -17.42
N SER A 109 0.96 33.11 -17.92
CA SER A 109 2.38 33.19 -18.31
C SER A 109 3.29 33.83 -17.23
N ARG A 110 3.18 33.38 -15.97
CA ARG A 110 3.89 33.97 -14.82
C ARG A 110 4.38 32.92 -13.81
N VAL A 111 5.37 33.30 -13.00
CA VAL A 111 5.86 32.49 -11.87
C VAL A 111 5.66 33.25 -10.56
N GLY A 112 4.92 32.64 -9.64
CA GLY A 112 4.66 33.14 -8.29
C GLY A 112 5.64 32.55 -7.27
N PHE A 113 6.04 33.35 -6.28
CA PHE A 113 6.96 32.96 -5.21
C PHE A 113 6.34 33.27 -3.85
N ALA A 114 6.38 32.30 -2.94
CA ALA A 114 6.04 32.49 -1.53
C ALA A 114 7.19 32.05 -0.62
N ALA A 115 7.38 32.77 0.49
CA ALA A 115 8.33 32.36 1.52
C ALA A 115 7.82 31.10 2.24
N ARG A 116 8.73 30.16 2.52
CA ARG A 116 8.42 28.93 3.26
C ARG A 116 8.16 29.28 4.73
N ALA A 117 6.89 29.49 5.09
CA ALA A 117 6.50 29.91 6.44
C ALA A 117 6.76 28.81 7.47
N GLY A 118 7.35 29.19 8.61
CA GLY A 118 7.41 28.35 9.80
C GLY A 118 6.11 28.45 10.61
N SER A 119 5.81 27.38 11.36
CA SER A 119 4.62 27.16 12.18
C SER A 119 3.34 26.69 11.45
N THR A 120 2.68 25.72 12.08
CA THR A 120 1.73 24.78 11.46
C THR A 120 0.27 25.25 11.50
N LEU A 121 -0.02 26.49 11.92
CA LEU A 121 -1.36 26.89 12.38
C LEU A 121 -2.22 27.71 11.40
N ASP A 122 -1.65 28.36 10.38
CA ASP A 122 -2.44 29.15 9.41
C ASP A 122 -2.93 28.36 8.18
N LEU A 123 -2.41 27.16 7.94
CA LEU A 123 -2.80 26.31 6.80
C LEU A 123 -4.17 25.64 6.99
N PHE A 124 -4.59 25.38 8.23
CA PHE A 124 -5.85 24.69 8.54
C PHE A 124 -7.12 25.52 8.30
N ARG A 125 -6.99 26.81 7.95
CA ARG A 125 -8.13 27.73 7.88
C ARG A 125 -8.70 27.96 6.47
N ARG A 126 -8.23 27.24 5.44
CA ARG A 126 -8.52 27.63 4.04
C ARG A 126 -8.98 26.58 3.02
N PHE A 127 -9.07 25.28 3.34
CA PHE A 127 -9.58 24.30 2.36
C PHE A 127 -10.56 23.26 2.95
N PRO A 128 -11.83 23.62 3.17
CA PRO A 128 -12.93 22.66 3.33
C PRO A 128 -13.31 21.96 2.02
N GLU A 129 -13.07 22.62 0.88
CA GLU A 129 -13.59 22.24 -0.45
C GLU A 129 -13.03 20.91 -0.99
N ALA A 130 -11.83 20.50 -0.55
CA ALA A 130 -11.18 19.28 -1.04
C ALA A 130 -11.83 17.97 -0.57
N LEU A 131 -12.61 17.99 0.52
CA LEU A 131 -13.41 16.82 0.93
C LEU A 131 -14.71 16.69 0.10
N ASP A 132 -15.34 17.82 -0.24
CA ASP A 132 -16.58 17.87 -1.02
C ASP A 132 -16.38 17.41 -2.49
N GLU A 133 -15.18 17.59 -3.05
CA GLU A 133 -14.85 17.09 -4.39
C GLU A 133 -14.66 15.57 -4.43
N LEU A 134 -14.00 14.99 -3.41
CA LEU A 134 -13.72 13.54 -3.37
C LEU A 134 -14.97 12.69 -3.15
N GLU A 135 -15.96 13.18 -2.40
CA GLU A 135 -17.24 12.47 -2.23
C GLU A 135 -18.11 12.49 -3.50
N ARG A 136 -17.98 13.51 -4.36
CA ARG A 136 -18.70 13.58 -5.65
C ARG A 136 -18.15 12.60 -6.69
N ASP A 137 -16.87 12.23 -6.61
CA ASP A 137 -16.16 11.54 -7.70
C ASP A 137 -16.27 9.99 -7.67
N LYS A 138 -17.11 9.42 -6.80
CA LYS A 138 -17.44 7.97 -6.79
C LYS A 138 -18.06 7.43 -8.11
N ARG A 139 -18.28 8.30 -9.11
CA ARG A 139 -18.78 7.95 -10.46
C ARG A 139 -17.69 7.78 -11.53
N THR A 140 -16.41 8.01 -11.22
CA THR A 140 -15.29 8.04 -12.20
C THR A 140 -14.15 7.07 -11.90
N MET A 141 -14.38 6.06 -11.04
CA MET A 141 -13.37 5.07 -10.67
C MET A 141 -13.13 4.04 -11.79
N PHE A 142 -11.98 4.14 -12.45
CA PHE A 142 -11.52 3.18 -13.45
C PHE A 142 -10.71 2.04 -12.80
N GLN A 143 -11.33 0.87 -12.65
CA GLN A 143 -10.72 -0.27 -11.94
C GLN A 143 -10.24 -1.36 -12.91
N ILE A 144 -9.02 -1.85 -12.69
CA ILE A 144 -8.42 -2.98 -13.42
C ILE A 144 -8.10 -4.14 -12.46
N PRO A 145 -8.26 -5.41 -12.89
CA PRO A 145 -7.77 -6.55 -12.13
C PRO A 145 -6.24 -6.65 -12.27
N LEU A 146 -5.56 -6.88 -11.16
CA LEU A 146 -4.14 -7.19 -11.10
C LEU A 146 -3.96 -8.65 -10.66
N TYR A 147 -3.06 -9.36 -11.34
CA TYR A 147 -2.72 -10.74 -11.05
C TYR A 147 -1.31 -10.76 -10.44
N PRO A 148 -1.11 -11.35 -9.25
CA PRO A 148 0.22 -11.50 -8.69
C PRO A 148 1.04 -12.46 -9.57
N TRP A 149 2.33 -12.16 -9.75
CA TRP A 149 3.25 -13.02 -10.45
C TRP A 149 4.61 -13.08 -9.72
N GLY A 150 5.09 -14.30 -9.48
CA GLY A 150 6.22 -14.53 -8.57
C GLY A 150 5.96 -14.01 -7.15
N ASP A 151 7.02 -13.72 -6.41
CA ASP A 151 6.94 -13.28 -5.02
C ASP A 151 6.65 -11.77 -4.86
N SER A 152 6.74 -10.98 -5.93
CA SER A 152 6.88 -9.51 -5.82
C SER A 152 6.44 -8.68 -7.04
N GLN A 153 5.79 -9.23 -8.06
CA GLN A 153 5.31 -8.45 -9.21
C GLN A 153 3.79 -8.58 -9.41
N TYR A 154 3.21 -7.59 -10.09
CA TYR A 154 1.80 -7.60 -10.51
C TYR A 154 1.70 -7.33 -12.00
N ILE A 155 0.94 -8.17 -12.70
CA ILE A 155 0.63 -8.01 -14.11
C ILE A 155 -0.86 -7.73 -14.30
N CYS A 156 -1.20 -6.99 -15.35
CA CYS A 156 -2.57 -6.83 -15.82
C CYS A 156 -2.70 -7.41 -17.24
N LYS A 157 -3.90 -7.35 -17.80
CA LYS A 157 -4.17 -7.74 -19.19
C LYS A 157 -4.66 -6.55 -19.99
N ILE A 158 -4.17 -6.41 -21.21
CA ILE A 158 -4.80 -5.61 -22.28
C ILE A 158 -5.11 -6.51 -23.46
N SER A 159 -6.02 -6.09 -24.33
CA SER A 159 -6.05 -6.61 -25.70
C SER A 159 -5.96 -5.49 -26.73
N ILE A 160 -5.25 -5.75 -27.82
CA ILE A 160 -5.27 -4.92 -29.03
C ILE A 160 -5.99 -5.77 -30.07
N GLU A 161 -7.24 -5.43 -30.34
CA GLU A 161 -8.18 -6.25 -31.10
C GLU A 161 -8.21 -7.71 -30.58
N GLN A 162 -7.78 -8.69 -31.39
CA GLN A 162 -7.79 -10.12 -31.03
C GLN A 162 -6.54 -10.59 -30.27
N THR A 163 -5.50 -9.75 -30.11
CA THR A 163 -4.27 -10.13 -29.42
C THR A 163 -4.32 -9.68 -27.96
N GLU A 164 -4.33 -10.64 -27.02
CA GLU A 164 -4.22 -10.37 -25.57
C GLU A 164 -2.74 -10.35 -25.14
N PHE A 165 -2.37 -9.38 -24.30
CA PHE A 165 -1.01 -9.25 -23.74
C PHE A 165 -1.07 -9.19 -22.21
N ARG A 166 -0.14 -9.90 -21.56
CA ARG A 166 0.15 -9.76 -20.12
C ARG A 166 1.12 -8.59 -19.96
N MET A 167 0.72 -7.56 -19.22
CA MET A 167 1.49 -6.32 -19.11
C MET A 167 1.95 -6.08 -17.68
N LEU A 168 3.24 -5.80 -17.49
CA LEU A 168 3.76 -5.23 -16.25
C LEU A 168 3.28 -3.77 -16.13
N LEU A 169 2.83 -3.35 -14.95
CA LEU A 169 2.55 -1.94 -14.66
C LEU A 169 3.79 -1.30 -14.04
N ASP A 170 4.30 -0.24 -14.66
CA ASP A 170 5.62 0.32 -14.33
C ASP A 170 5.52 1.84 -14.11
N THR A 171 5.58 2.28 -12.85
CA THR A 171 5.65 3.71 -12.50
C THR A 171 7.02 4.36 -12.75
N GLY A 172 8.05 3.56 -13.07
CA GLY A 172 9.39 4.01 -13.45
C GLY A 172 9.53 4.41 -14.93
N SER A 173 8.65 3.94 -15.83
CA SER A 173 8.64 4.28 -17.26
C SER A 173 7.36 5.01 -17.72
N PRO A 174 7.40 5.82 -18.79
CA PRO A 174 6.23 6.56 -19.29
C PRO A 174 5.47 5.86 -20.43
N SER A 175 6.09 4.89 -21.11
CA SER A 175 5.62 4.37 -22.40
C SER A 175 4.89 3.03 -22.27
N ILE A 176 3.97 2.75 -23.19
CA ILE A 176 3.44 1.39 -23.39
C ILE A 176 4.20 0.78 -24.54
N TRP A 177 4.74 -0.43 -24.39
CA TRP A 177 5.29 -1.19 -25.52
C TRP A 177 4.76 -2.61 -25.59
N VAL A 178 4.54 -3.08 -26.82
CA VAL A 178 4.14 -4.47 -27.11
C VAL A 178 5.04 -5.06 -28.21
N PRO A 179 5.37 -6.36 -28.14
CA PRO A 179 6.15 -7.02 -29.17
C PRO A 179 5.32 -7.29 -30.43
N SER A 180 5.93 -7.08 -31.59
CA SER A 180 5.28 -7.25 -32.90
C SER A 180 5.68 -8.54 -33.61
N ASP A 181 4.91 -8.95 -34.60
CA ASP A 181 5.19 -10.13 -35.44
C ASP A 181 6.39 -9.97 -36.41
N ARG A 182 7.12 -8.85 -36.32
CA ARG A 182 8.43 -8.64 -36.96
C ARG A 182 9.60 -9.29 -36.22
N LEU A 183 9.43 -9.60 -34.94
CA LEU A 183 10.46 -10.23 -34.10
C LEU A 183 10.70 -11.70 -34.47
N ASP A 184 11.91 -12.21 -34.20
CA ASP A 184 12.18 -13.65 -34.36
C ASP A 184 11.38 -14.46 -33.32
N LYS A 185 10.38 -15.18 -33.81
CA LYS A 185 9.49 -16.06 -33.02
C LYS A 185 10.25 -17.19 -32.30
N ARG A 186 11.49 -17.51 -32.68
CA ARG A 186 12.36 -18.47 -31.97
C ARG A 186 12.92 -17.88 -30.69
N GLN A 187 13.31 -16.60 -30.72
CA GLN A 187 13.78 -15.84 -29.57
C GLN A 187 12.61 -15.49 -28.64
N TRP A 188 11.53 -14.94 -29.20
CA TRP A 188 10.33 -14.49 -28.46
C TRP A 188 9.32 -15.63 -28.21
N ARG A 189 9.81 -16.84 -27.93
CA ARG A 189 8.97 -18.04 -27.76
C ARG A 189 8.10 -17.92 -26.51
N GLY A 190 6.79 -18.09 -26.66
CA GLY A 190 5.82 -18.03 -25.54
C GLY A 190 5.30 -16.62 -25.22
N LYS A 191 5.61 -15.64 -26.08
CA LYS A 191 5.07 -14.28 -26.05
C LYS A 191 3.86 -14.14 -26.97
N SER A 192 2.88 -13.35 -26.58
CA SER A 192 1.90 -12.78 -27.52
C SER A 192 2.61 -11.77 -28.42
N LEU A 193 2.38 -11.81 -29.74
CA LEU A 193 2.96 -10.87 -30.72
C LEU A 193 1.84 -10.17 -31.48
N LEU A 194 1.91 -8.84 -31.63
CA LEU A 194 0.94 -8.07 -32.40
C LEU A 194 1.11 -8.31 -33.90
N HIS A 195 0.03 -8.74 -34.57
CA HIS A 195 0.00 -8.94 -36.01
C HIS A 195 -0.27 -7.63 -36.75
N ILE A 196 0.80 -6.92 -37.15
CA ILE A 196 0.72 -5.56 -37.69
C ILE A 196 -0.26 -5.46 -38.88
N SER A 197 -0.27 -6.44 -39.78
CA SER A 197 -1.13 -6.45 -40.97
C SER A 197 -2.59 -6.83 -40.70
N GLN A 198 -2.91 -7.33 -39.51
CA GLN A 198 -4.24 -7.77 -39.11
C GLN A 198 -4.93 -6.80 -38.14
N THR A 199 -4.17 -5.92 -37.47
CA THR A 199 -4.70 -4.93 -36.52
C THR A 199 -5.21 -3.70 -37.25
N THR A 200 -6.53 -3.56 -37.37
CA THR A 200 -7.20 -2.52 -38.18
C THR A 200 -7.11 -1.11 -37.60
N SER A 201 -7.01 -0.99 -36.28
CA SER A 201 -6.88 0.26 -35.53
C SER A 201 -5.45 0.80 -35.46
N LEU A 202 -4.47 -0.02 -35.87
CA LEU A 202 -3.04 0.29 -35.72
C LEU A 202 -2.56 1.31 -36.76
N LYS A 203 -1.99 2.41 -36.29
CA LYS A 203 -1.36 3.46 -37.11
C LYS A 203 0.11 3.56 -36.71
N VAL A 204 0.98 2.96 -37.51
CA VAL A 204 2.44 2.96 -37.29
C VAL A 204 3.04 4.27 -37.82
N SER A 205 3.87 4.93 -37.02
CA SER A 205 4.66 6.10 -37.38
C SER A 205 5.98 5.69 -38.04
N GLU A 206 6.63 6.62 -38.75
CA GLU A 206 8.04 6.45 -39.16
C GLU A 206 9.03 6.78 -38.03
N GLU A 207 8.54 7.34 -36.92
CA GLU A 207 9.34 7.59 -35.72
C GLU A 207 9.79 6.30 -35.05
N LEU A 208 11.06 6.25 -34.69
CA LEU A 208 11.67 5.16 -33.94
C LEU A 208 11.57 5.43 -32.43
N PHE A 209 11.62 4.36 -31.65
CA PHE A 209 11.91 4.43 -30.22
C PHE A 209 13.04 3.45 -29.87
N ASP A 210 13.74 3.77 -28.79
CA ASP A 210 14.72 2.92 -28.13
C ASP A 210 14.54 3.15 -26.62
N GLU A 211 14.27 2.09 -25.86
CA GLU A 211 14.13 2.13 -24.41
C GLU A 211 15.10 1.17 -23.76
N LEU A 212 15.93 1.69 -22.86
CA LEU A 212 16.98 0.95 -22.15
C LEU A 212 16.58 0.72 -20.69
N TYR A 213 16.46 -0.55 -20.32
CA TYR A 213 16.28 -1.01 -18.94
C TYR A 213 17.60 -1.55 -18.39
N GLY A 214 17.72 -1.67 -17.05
CA GLY A 214 18.94 -2.16 -16.40
C GLY A 214 19.35 -3.61 -16.77
N ILE A 215 18.48 -4.34 -17.46
CA ILE A 215 18.72 -5.71 -17.95
C ILE A 215 18.90 -5.80 -19.48
N GLY A 216 18.72 -4.70 -20.22
CA GLY A 216 18.75 -4.67 -21.69
C GLY A 216 17.73 -3.69 -22.27
N GLY A 217 17.76 -3.45 -23.58
CA GLY A 217 16.84 -2.54 -24.26
C GLY A 217 15.84 -3.22 -25.20
N VAL A 218 14.86 -2.44 -25.64
CA VAL A 218 13.92 -2.73 -26.73
C VAL A 218 13.86 -1.54 -27.69
N SER A 219 13.73 -1.81 -28.98
CA SER A 219 13.62 -0.76 -30.00
C SER A 219 12.64 -1.15 -31.09
N GLY A 220 12.17 -0.14 -31.85
CA GLY A 220 11.19 -0.35 -32.91
C GLY A 220 10.56 0.94 -33.38
N LYS A 221 9.28 0.89 -33.77
CA LYS A 221 8.52 2.05 -34.27
C LYS A 221 7.41 2.47 -33.31
N LYS A 222 7.20 3.78 -33.21
CA LYS A 222 6.05 4.34 -32.49
C LYS A 222 4.76 4.07 -33.25
N ALA A 223 3.66 3.82 -32.54
CA ALA A 223 2.34 3.66 -33.14
C ALA A 223 1.22 4.20 -32.24
N THR A 224 0.01 4.25 -32.78
CA THR A 224 -1.22 4.34 -32.00
C THR A 224 -2.15 3.19 -32.34
N ALA A 225 -2.91 2.70 -31.36
CA ALA A 225 -3.89 1.61 -31.54
C ALA A 225 -5.11 1.83 -30.63
N ASP A 226 -6.22 1.15 -30.93
CA ASP A 226 -7.34 1.05 -29.99
C ASP A 226 -7.08 -0.16 -29.07
N ILE A 227 -7.08 0.07 -27.75
CA ILE A 227 -6.78 -0.97 -26.75
C ILE A 227 -7.97 -1.19 -25.82
N ASN A 228 -8.21 -2.45 -25.43
CA ASN A 228 -9.12 -2.80 -24.36
C ASN A 228 -8.32 -2.93 -23.05
N PHE A 229 -8.68 -2.12 -22.06
CA PHE A 229 -8.06 -2.10 -20.73
C PHE A 229 -9.16 -2.02 -19.67
N GLY A 230 -9.15 -2.91 -18.68
CA GLY A 230 -10.20 -2.96 -17.66
C GLY A 230 -11.63 -3.20 -18.20
N GLY A 231 -11.76 -3.82 -19.38
CA GLY A 231 -13.06 -3.97 -20.06
C GLY A 231 -13.55 -2.70 -20.79
N THR A 232 -12.73 -1.64 -20.84
CA THR A 232 -13.03 -0.41 -21.57
C THR A 232 -12.16 -0.28 -22.81
N LEU A 233 -12.80 0.00 -23.95
CA LEU A 233 -12.10 0.37 -25.18
C LEU A 233 -11.62 1.83 -25.10
N LEU A 234 -10.30 2.01 -25.15
CA LEU A 234 -9.60 3.29 -25.21
C LEU A 234 -9.07 3.48 -26.64
N ARG A 235 -9.33 4.65 -27.24
CA ARG A 235 -9.02 4.88 -28.66
C ARG A 235 -7.73 5.65 -28.90
N ASN A 236 -7.04 5.36 -30.00
CA ASN A 236 -5.78 6.02 -30.42
C ASN A 236 -4.74 6.14 -29.29
N VAL A 237 -4.58 5.10 -28.47
CA VAL A 237 -3.58 5.07 -27.40
C VAL A 237 -2.19 4.89 -28.03
N PHE A 238 -1.20 5.66 -27.57
CA PHE A 238 0.19 5.48 -27.98
C PHE A 238 0.74 4.13 -27.51
N VAL A 239 1.33 3.39 -28.43
CA VAL A 239 1.98 2.10 -28.16
C VAL A 239 3.22 1.95 -29.05
N ASP A 240 4.34 1.67 -28.41
CA ASP A 240 5.63 1.43 -29.06
C ASP A 240 5.72 -0.05 -29.49
N LEU A 241 5.90 -0.28 -30.79
CA LEU A 241 5.94 -1.61 -31.40
C LEU A 241 7.37 -2.16 -31.42
N VAL A 242 7.69 -3.08 -30.51
CA VAL A 242 9.03 -3.68 -30.44
C VAL A 242 9.30 -4.51 -31.70
N MET A 243 10.43 -4.24 -32.34
CA MET A 243 10.95 -4.91 -33.54
C MET A 243 12.35 -5.49 -33.33
N ASP A 244 13.06 -5.05 -32.29
CA ASP A 244 14.28 -5.69 -31.78
C ASP A 244 14.36 -5.56 -30.24
N GLY A 245 15.09 -6.45 -29.57
CA GLY A 245 15.24 -6.39 -28.12
C GLY A 245 16.16 -7.45 -27.50
N ALA A 246 16.73 -7.12 -26.35
CA ALA A 246 17.74 -7.93 -25.68
C ALA A 246 17.18 -9.23 -25.06
N GLU A 247 18.00 -10.28 -25.00
CA GLU A 247 17.63 -11.63 -24.54
C GLU A 247 16.97 -11.66 -23.15
N LYS A 248 17.49 -10.87 -22.22
CA LYS A 248 16.95 -10.76 -20.85
C LYS A 248 15.57 -10.11 -20.79
N ILE A 249 15.17 -9.34 -21.81
CA ILE A 249 13.83 -8.75 -21.88
C ILE A 249 12.80 -9.82 -22.26
N PHE A 250 13.06 -10.59 -23.32
CA PHE A 250 12.13 -11.63 -23.75
C PHE A 250 12.15 -12.90 -22.89
N ALA A 251 13.14 -13.08 -22.02
CA ALA A 251 13.12 -14.09 -20.95
C ALA A 251 12.07 -13.80 -19.84
N ASN A 252 11.51 -12.60 -19.75
CA ASN A 252 10.52 -12.24 -18.72
C ASN A 252 9.19 -13.00 -18.84
N PRO A 253 8.38 -13.09 -17.77
CA PRO A 253 7.09 -13.79 -17.79
C PRO A 253 5.92 -13.00 -18.43
N PHE A 254 6.04 -11.68 -18.53
CA PHE A 254 5.06 -10.78 -19.16
C PHE A 254 5.38 -10.54 -20.64
N ASP A 255 4.39 -10.14 -21.43
CA ASP A 255 4.53 -9.88 -22.86
C ASP A 255 5.04 -8.45 -23.15
N GLY A 256 4.62 -7.46 -22.36
CA GLY A 256 5.04 -6.07 -22.50
C GLY A 256 4.92 -5.24 -21.21
N ILE A 257 5.15 -3.92 -21.32
CA ILE A 257 5.10 -2.95 -20.20
C ILE A 257 4.05 -1.86 -20.50
N ILE A 258 3.34 -1.42 -19.46
CA ILE A 258 2.54 -0.20 -19.44
C ILE A 258 3.19 0.79 -18.47
N GLY A 259 3.76 1.85 -19.03
CA GLY A 259 4.29 2.97 -18.29
C GLY A 259 3.20 3.80 -17.62
N LEU A 260 3.41 4.08 -16.34
CA LEU A 260 2.60 4.92 -15.46
C LEU A 260 3.40 6.12 -14.91
N GLY A 261 4.64 6.30 -15.34
CA GLY A 261 5.48 7.47 -15.02
C GLY A 261 4.90 8.78 -15.55
N ARG A 262 5.42 9.91 -15.05
CA ARG A 262 4.90 11.25 -15.37
C ARG A 262 5.06 11.60 -16.85
N ARG A 263 4.16 12.45 -17.38
CA ARG A 263 4.29 12.99 -18.74
C ARG A 263 5.64 13.66 -19.00
N SER A 264 6.25 14.30 -17.99
CA SER A 264 7.58 14.93 -18.11
C SER A 264 8.76 13.94 -18.24
N MET A 265 8.53 12.64 -18.09
CA MET A 265 9.53 11.59 -18.34
C MET A 265 9.46 11.08 -19.80
N SER A 266 8.45 11.50 -20.54
CA SER A 266 8.18 11.14 -21.93
C SER A 266 8.71 12.23 -22.88
N PRO A 267 9.24 11.88 -24.07
CA PRO A 267 9.36 12.82 -25.19
C PRO A 267 8.01 13.50 -25.49
N GLU A 268 8.04 14.68 -26.11
CA GLU A 268 6.85 15.53 -26.34
C GLU A 268 5.69 14.85 -27.11
N GLN A 269 5.96 13.69 -27.74
CA GLN A 269 5.06 12.97 -28.65
C GLN A 269 4.41 11.71 -28.05
N THR A 270 4.85 11.20 -26.89
CA THR A 270 4.24 10.03 -26.22
C THR A 270 3.52 10.43 -24.93
N GLN A 271 2.40 9.76 -24.62
CA GLN A 271 1.58 10.05 -23.44
C GLN A 271 1.36 8.79 -22.60
N PRO A 272 1.60 8.82 -21.27
CA PRO A 272 1.31 7.70 -20.38
C PRO A 272 -0.16 7.27 -20.40
N LEU A 273 -0.42 5.98 -20.12
CA LEU A 273 -1.77 5.41 -20.28
C LEU A 273 -2.82 6.13 -19.43
N HIS A 274 -2.53 6.39 -18.15
CA HIS A 274 -3.45 7.06 -17.22
C HIS A 274 -3.87 8.46 -17.70
N TYR A 275 -2.98 9.17 -18.40
CA TYR A 275 -3.29 10.48 -18.98
C TYR A 275 -4.28 10.34 -20.14
N THR A 276 -4.10 9.36 -21.02
CA THR A 276 -5.04 9.06 -22.12
C THR A 276 -6.41 8.59 -21.59
N VAL A 277 -6.44 7.76 -20.55
CA VAL A 277 -7.67 7.30 -19.88
C VAL A 277 -8.43 8.50 -19.28
N SER A 278 -7.70 9.45 -18.69
CA SER A 278 -8.29 10.68 -18.15
C SER A 278 -8.78 11.66 -19.24
N GLN A 279 -8.01 11.87 -20.32
CA GLN A 279 -8.46 12.68 -21.45
C GLN A 279 -9.71 12.13 -22.14
N GLN A 280 -9.92 10.81 -22.12
CA GLN A 280 -11.14 10.16 -22.61
C GLN A 280 -12.29 10.16 -21.59
N GLY A 281 -12.18 10.95 -20.51
CA GLY A 281 -13.23 11.14 -19.51
C GLY A 281 -13.53 9.90 -18.67
N ARG A 282 -12.60 8.95 -18.58
CA ARG A 282 -12.79 7.67 -17.87
C ARG A 282 -12.32 7.69 -16.42
N MET A 283 -11.45 8.64 -16.05
CA MET A 283 -10.94 8.86 -14.69
C MET A 283 -10.42 10.29 -14.51
N SER A 284 -10.25 10.74 -13.26
CA SER A 284 -9.38 11.89 -12.94
C SER A 284 -7.90 11.53 -13.10
N GLN A 285 -6.97 12.52 -13.14
CA GLN A 285 -5.52 12.27 -13.29
C GLN A 285 -4.84 11.73 -12.00
N LYS A 286 -5.57 10.92 -11.24
CA LYS A 286 -5.11 10.23 -10.03
C LYS A 286 -5.24 8.74 -10.24
N PHE A 287 -4.20 7.98 -9.94
CA PHE A 287 -4.23 6.51 -9.97
C PHE A 287 -3.60 5.95 -8.70
N GLY A 288 -4.01 4.76 -8.28
CA GLY A 288 -3.51 4.22 -7.02
C GLY A 288 -3.94 2.78 -6.75
N PHE A 289 -3.37 2.24 -5.68
CA PHE A 289 -3.59 0.91 -5.15
C PHE A 289 -4.20 1.09 -3.72
N PRO A 290 -5.46 0.68 -3.48
CA PRO A 290 -6.40 1.25 -2.48
C PRO A 290 -6.12 0.94 -0.98
N PHE A 291 -6.55 1.73 0.04
CA PHE A 291 -7.24 3.04 0.13
C PHE A 291 -7.07 3.69 1.55
N GLN A 292 -6.19 4.69 1.74
CA GLN A 292 -6.45 5.94 2.51
C GLN A 292 -5.27 6.94 2.35
N GLU A 293 -5.55 8.24 2.43
CA GLU A 293 -4.64 9.29 1.91
C GLU A 293 -3.89 10.07 2.98
N GLN A 294 -2.55 9.95 2.99
CA GLN A 294 -1.64 10.96 3.55
C GLN A 294 -0.39 11.06 2.65
N TRP A 295 0.17 12.26 2.49
CA TRP A 295 1.30 12.55 1.59
C TRP A 295 2.62 12.59 2.38
N PHE A 296 3.74 12.17 1.78
CA PHE A 296 5.01 12.02 2.52
C PHE A 296 6.30 12.24 1.71
N ILE A 297 7.33 12.72 2.41
CA ILE A 297 8.73 12.89 1.98
C ILE A 297 9.59 11.96 2.84
N LEU A 298 10.37 11.05 2.24
CA LEU A 298 11.30 10.17 2.97
C LEU A 298 12.44 10.96 3.63
N ASP A 299 12.61 10.81 4.94
CA ASP A 299 13.60 11.52 5.75
C ASP A 299 14.81 10.63 6.06
N GLY A 300 14.56 9.35 6.42
CA GLY A 300 15.60 8.41 6.80
C GLY A 300 15.19 6.93 6.71
N ILE A 301 16.19 6.05 6.77
CA ILE A 301 16.01 4.59 6.90
C ILE A 301 16.62 4.15 8.23
N PHE A 302 15.91 3.31 8.98
CA PHE A 302 16.25 2.89 10.32
C PHE A 302 16.21 1.37 10.45
N ILE A 303 17.24 0.80 11.07
CA ILE A 303 17.29 -0.61 11.44
C ILE A 303 17.70 -0.71 12.91
N PHE A 304 16.84 -1.28 13.74
CA PHE A 304 16.87 -1.15 15.20
C PHE A 304 16.92 0.32 15.65
N LYS A 305 18.13 0.85 15.94
CA LYS A 305 18.40 2.23 16.35
C LYS A 305 19.43 2.94 15.46
N THR A 306 19.93 2.25 14.43
CA THR A 306 20.87 2.83 13.46
C THR A 306 20.07 3.52 12.36
N GLY A 307 20.19 4.85 12.29
CA GLY A 307 19.53 5.68 11.28
C GLY A 307 20.48 6.11 10.15
N PHE A 308 19.98 6.10 8.93
CA PHE A 308 20.65 6.54 7.72
C PHE A 308 19.84 7.70 7.12
N ASN A 309 20.43 8.91 7.06
CA ASN A 309 19.78 10.07 6.46
C ASN A 309 19.75 9.92 4.93
N VAL A 310 18.59 10.20 4.31
CA VAL A 310 18.42 10.12 2.86
C VAL A 310 17.82 11.39 2.25
N GLU A 311 17.80 12.49 2.99
CA GLU A 311 17.24 13.81 2.61
C GLU A 311 17.84 14.34 1.29
N ASN A 312 19.14 14.10 1.06
CA ASN A 312 19.87 14.59 -0.11
C ASN A 312 19.69 13.74 -1.38
N HIS A 313 19.01 12.59 -1.31
CA HIS A 313 18.85 11.67 -2.44
C HIS A 313 17.48 11.81 -3.10
N ARG A 314 17.43 11.77 -4.45
CA ARG A 314 16.17 11.61 -5.20
C ARG A 314 15.49 10.29 -4.80
N ARG A 315 14.17 10.21 -4.90
CA ARG A 315 13.40 8.98 -4.68
C ARG A 315 12.53 8.66 -5.90
N ILE A 316 12.38 7.38 -6.19
CA ILE A 316 11.48 6.84 -7.20
C ILE A 316 10.69 5.72 -6.52
N PHE A 317 9.36 5.72 -6.68
CA PHE A 317 8.50 4.63 -6.23
C PHE A 317 8.12 3.84 -7.48
N ASP A 318 8.64 2.62 -7.59
CA ASP A 318 8.72 1.87 -8.84
C ASP A 318 8.00 0.52 -8.72
N THR A 319 6.87 0.37 -9.42
CA THR A 319 6.13 -0.89 -9.47
C THR A 319 6.71 -1.90 -10.46
N GLY A 320 7.60 -1.49 -11.37
CA GLY A 320 8.27 -2.36 -12.32
C GLY A 320 9.43 -3.17 -11.71
N THR A 321 10.09 -2.61 -10.70
CA THR A 321 11.24 -3.22 -10.01
C THR A 321 10.82 -3.95 -8.72
N PRO A 322 11.25 -5.22 -8.47
CA PRO A 322 10.95 -5.90 -7.21
C PRO A 322 11.91 -5.51 -6.05
N GLU A 323 13.17 -5.19 -6.34
CA GLU A 323 14.18 -4.76 -5.37
C GLU A 323 14.04 -3.31 -4.87
N ILE A 324 14.61 -3.03 -3.68
CA ILE A 324 14.86 -1.67 -3.18
C ILE A 324 16.30 -1.30 -3.57
N HIS A 325 16.46 -0.39 -4.53
CA HIS A 325 17.77 0.08 -4.97
C HIS A 325 18.23 1.26 -4.12
N LEU A 326 19.47 1.18 -3.63
CA LEU A 326 20.06 2.13 -2.69
C LEU A 326 21.47 2.54 -3.15
N PRO A 327 21.88 3.79 -2.88
CA PRO A 327 23.28 4.22 -2.94
C PRO A 327 24.20 3.25 -2.19
N GLY A 328 25.39 3.01 -2.75
CA GLY A 328 26.26 1.92 -2.29
C GLY A 328 26.71 2.02 -0.83
N ASP A 329 26.87 3.22 -0.29
CA ASP A 329 27.17 3.49 1.11
C ASP A 329 26.00 3.08 2.04
N ILE A 330 24.77 3.51 1.71
CA ILE A 330 23.55 3.12 2.44
C ILE A 330 23.32 1.61 2.33
N HIS A 331 23.50 1.03 1.13
CA HIS A 331 23.35 -0.40 0.88
C HIS A 331 24.31 -1.22 1.76
N MET A 332 25.60 -0.89 1.74
CA MET A 332 26.61 -1.56 2.56
C MET A 332 26.33 -1.43 4.05
N ALA A 333 25.92 -0.24 4.52
CA ALA A 333 25.63 0.00 5.93
C ALA A 333 24.40 -0.80 6.40
N ILE A 334 23.36 -0.93 5.57
CA ILE A 334 22.21 -1.81 5.83
C ILE A 334 22.65 -3.28 5.88
N SER A 335 23.43 -3.75 4.90
CA SER A 335 23.93 -5.13 4.86
C SER A 335 24.79 -5.47 6.09
N GLU A 336 25.59 -4.52 6.58
CA GLU A 336 26.36 -4.65 7.81
C GLU A 336 25.46 -4.76 9.05
N VAL A 337 24.46 -3.88 9.23
CA VAL A 337 23.54 -3.95 10.38
C VAL A 337 22.68 -5.21 10.37
N LEU A 338 22.31 -5.74 9.19
CA LEU A 338 21.65 -7.03 9.06
C LEU A 338 22.58 -8.24 9.31
N GLY A 339 23.89 -8.02 9.41
CA GLY A 339 24.89 -9.08 9.56
C GLY A 339 24.95 -10.02 8.35
N ILE A 340 24.74 -9.48 7.14
CA ILE A 340 24.74 -10.22 5.88
C ILE A 340 25.95 -9.75 5.07
N ARG A 341 26.97 -10.61 4.97
CA ARG A 341 28.28 -10.28 4.36
C ARG A 341 28.69 -11.20 3.20
N ARG A 342 27.96 -12.31 2.98
CA ARG A 342 28.23 -13.24 1.88
C ARG A 342 27.53 -12.72 0.61
N GLN A 343 28.31 -12.51 -0.44
CA GLN A 343 27.82 -12.10 -1.75
C GLN A 343 28.06 -13.21 -2.76
N VAL A 344 27.07 -13.52 -3.59
CA VAL A 344 27.17 -14.43 -4.75
C VAL A 344 26.48 -13.71 -5.92
N ASP A 345 27.11 -13.68 -7.08
CA ASP A 345 26.58 -13.02 -8.29
C ASP A 345 26.03 -11.59 -8.06
N ARG A 346 26.75 -10.82 -7.22
CA ARG A 346 26.42 -9.45 -6.77
C ARG A 346 25.18 -9.31 -5.88
N VAL A 347 24.49 -10.40 -5.51
CA VAL A 347 23.42 -10.38 -4.50
C VAL A 347 23.90 -10.86 -3.13
N TYR A 348 23.34 -10.28 -2.07
CA TYR A 348 23.68 -10.58 -0.68
C TYR A 348 22.81 -11.76 -0.18
N VAL A 349 23.46 -12.84 0.23
CA VAL A 349 22.83 -14.12 0.58
C VAL A 349 23.12 -14.57 2.01
N PHE A 350 22.17 -15.29 2.60
CA PHE A 350 22.22 -15.80 3.97
C PHE A 350 21.41 -17.09 4.12
N GLU A 351 21.63 -17.82 5.21
CA GLU A 351 20.89 -19.04 5.53
C GLU A 351 19.44 -18.72 5.88
N CYS A 352 18.46 -19.35 5.23
CA CYS A 352 17.05 -19.05 5.45
C CYS A 352 16.58 -19.28 6.91
N GLY A 353 17.28 -20.13 7.68
CA GLY A 353 17.04 -20.27 9.13
C GLY A 353 17.24 -18.97 9.93
N ARG A 354 17.99 -17.99 9.39
CA ARG A 354 18.15 -16.66 9.99
C ARG A 354 16.97 -15.72 9.72
N LEU A 355 16.11 -16.01 8.74
CA LEU A 355 15.01 -15.13 8.32
C LEU A 355 14.08 -14.67 9.47
N PRO A 356 13.69 -15.53 10.45
CA PRO A 356 12.86 -15.11 11.59
C PRO A 356 13.58 -14.19 12.59
N PHE A 357 14.90 -14.04 12.48
CA PHE A 357 15.76 -13.30 13.41
C PHE A 357 16.33 -12.01 12.81
N LEU A 358 16.06 -11.72 11.53
CA LEU A 358 16.42 -10.42 10.97
C LEU A 358 15.45 -9.34 11.50
N PRO A 359 15.90 -8.08 11.68
CA PRO A 359 15.02 -6.99 12.10
C PRO A 359 14.05 -6.56 11.00
N PRO A 360 12.96 -5.85 11.33
CA PRO A 360 12.29 -5.02 10.34
C PRO A 360 13.22 -3.88 9.87
N VAL A 361 12.91 -3.32 8.69
CA VAL A 361 13.52 -2.09 8.20
C VAL A 361 12.44 -1.01 8.16
N THR A 362 12.72 0.14 8.79
CA THR A 362 11.76 1.23 8.96
C THR A 362 12.20 2.45 8.17
N PHE A 363 11.29 3.02 7.40
CA PHE A 363 11.48 4.18 6.56
C PHE A 363 10.70 5.33 7.18
N GLN A 364 11.39 6.38 7.63
CA GLN A 364 10.73 7.57 8.16
C GLN A 364 10.34 8.47 6.99
N MET A 365 9.08 8.91 6.92
CA MET A 365 8.63 9.89 5.93
C MET A 365 7.70 10.94 6.56
N GLU A 366 7.98 12.22 6.37
CA GLU A 366 7.40 13.38 7.10
C GLU A 366 7.14 13.08 8.58
N GLY A 367 8.16 12.53 9.25
CA GLY A 367 8.10 12.17 10.68
C GLY A 367 7.24 10.94 11.02
N LYS A 368 6.60 10.26 10.07
CA LYS A 368 5.87 8.99 10.29
C LYS A 368 6.72 7.79 9.90
N MET A 369 6.48 6.65 10.56
CA MET A 369 7.31 5.45 10.41
C MET A 369 6.61 4.38 9.56
N PHE A 370 7.22 4.01 8.43
CA PHE A 370 6.73 3.04 7.45
C PHE A 370 7.62 1.81 7.45
N GLN A 371 7.10 0.64 7.77
CA GLN A 371 7.95 -0.49 8.09
C GLN A 371 7.70 -1.72 7.22
N ILE A 372 8.79 -2.39 6.85
CA ILE A 372 8.78 -3.68 6.15
C ILE A 372 9.46 -4.77 7.00
N MET A 373 8.84 -5.94 7.04
CA MET A 373 9.27 -7.12 7.80
C MET A 373 10.31 -7.94 7.02
N PRO A 374 11.10 -8.82 7.67
CA PRO A 374 12.05 -9.71 7.02
C PRO A 374 11.55 -10.37 5.74
N LYS A 375 10.38 -11.02 5.79
CA LYS A 375 9.76 -11.68 4.63
C LYS A 375 9.50 -10.76 3.43
N GLN A 376 9.38 -9.44 3.64
CA GLN A 376 9.02 -8.47 2.60
C GLN A 376 10.25 -7.95 1.86
N TYR A 377 11.43 -7.93 2.50
CA TYR A 377 12.70 -7.54 1.86
C TYR A 377 13.61 -8.73 1.51
N THR A 378 13.10 -9.96 1.48
CA THR A 378 13.88 -11.17 1.17
C THR A 378 13.17 -12.08 0.18
N SER A 379 13.91 -12.75 -0.70
CA SER A 379 13.39 -13.85 -1.51
C SER A 379 14.24 -15.12 -1.34
N LEU A 380 13.68 -16.25 -1.76
CA LEU A 380 14.48 -17.46 -1.96
C LEU A 380 15.40 -17.30 -3.18
N THR A 381 16.50 -18.04 -3.19
CA THR A 381 17.40 -18.21 -4.33
C THR A 381 18.13 -19.56 -4.23
N THR A 382 18.65 -20.07 -5.33
CA THR A 382 19.46 -21.30 -5.34
C THR A 382 20.93 -20.94 -5.48
N THR A 383 21.80 -21.49 -4.62
CA THR A 383 23.23 -21.22 -4.63
C THR A 383 23.98 -22.54 -4.47
N ASN A 384 24.80 -22.90 -5.46
CA ASN A 384 25.53 -24.18 -5.52
C ASN A 384 24.63 -25.44 -5.42
N GLY A 385 23.34 -25.32 -5.73
CA GLY A 385 22.34 -26.40 -5.61
C GLY A 385 21.47 -26.34 -4.36
N ASP A 386 21.88 -25.58 -3.33
CA ASP A 386 21.12 -25.42 -2.09
C ASP A 386 20.17 -24.21 -2.14
N ILE A 387 19.03 -24.32 -1.45
CA ILE A 387 18.10 -23.20 -1.25
C ILE A 387 18.70 -22.27 -0.18
N THR A 388 18.95 -21.02 -0.55
CA THR A 388 19.38 -19.96 0.35
C THR A 388 18.44 -18.76 0.24
N CYS A 389 18.58 -17.79 1.14
CA CYS A 389 17.78 -16.57 1.12
C CYS A 389 18.64 -15.39 0.68
N ARG A 390 18.11 -14.51 -0.17
CA ARG A 390 18.75 -13.26 -0.57
C ARG A 390 18.01 -12.05 -0.02
N THR A 391 18.70 -10.95 0.18
CA THR A 391 18.05 -9.64 0.36
C THR A 391 17.57 -9.09 -0.98
N LEU A 392 16.47 -8.33 -0.94
CA LEU A 392 15.95 -7.52 -2.04
C LEU A 392 16.49 -6.08 -2.01
N PHE A 393 17.44 -5.77 -1.12
CA PHE A 393 18.27 -4.56 -1.22
C PHE A 393 19.32 -4.74 -2.31
N TYR A 394 19.40 -3.78 -3.24
CA TYR A 394 20.34 -3.78 -4.35
C TYR A 394 21.17 -2.48 -4.39
N ASN A 395 22.43 -2.60 -4.82
CA ASN A 395 23.39 -1.49 -4.85
C ASN A 395 23.37 -0.80 -6.22
N THR A 396 23.07 0.50 -6.26
CA THR A 396 23.24 1.34 -7.46
C THR A 396 24.72 1.70 -7.63
N SER A 397 25.40 1.08 -8.60
CA SER A 397 26.79 1.40 -8.92
C SER A 397 26.96 2.83 -9.45
N ALA A 398 28.16 3.39 -9.32
CA ALA A 398 28.48 4.79 -9.65
C ALA A 398 28.12 5.23 -11.08
N ASP A 399 27.99 4.30 -12.02
CA ASP A 399 27.64 4.54 -13.43
C ASP A 399 26.14 4.85 -13.66
N CYS A 400 25.28 4.67 -12.64
CA CYS A 400 23.85 4.89 -12.74
C CYS A 400 23.34 5.72 -11.54
N PRO A 401 23.39 7.07 -11.60
CA PRO A 401 23.02 7.96 -10.50
C PRO A 401 21.49 8.13 -10.39
N VAL A 402 20.78 7.01 -10.32
CA VAL A 402 19.43 6.95 -9.76
C VAL A 402 19.58 7.11 -8.24
N GLY A 403 18.63 7.78 -7.60
CA GLY A 403 18.61 7.89 -6.13
C GLY A 403 18.13 6.59 -5.49
N LEU A 404 17.23 6.70 -4.50
CA LEU A 404 16.57 5.52 -3.94
C LEU A 404 15.42 5.10 -4.86
N THR A 405 15.45 3.87 -5.36
CA THR A 405 14.28 3.24 -6.01
C THR A 405 13.61 2.30 -5.03
N MET A 406 12.41 2.65 -4.61
CA MET A 406 11.58 1.85 -3.73
C MET A 406 10.71 0.92 -4.58
N GLY A 407 11.21 -0.29 -4.83
CA GLY A 407 10.51 -1.32 -5.58
C GLY A 407 9.41 -2.03 -4.78
N MET A 408 8.82 -3.07 -5.38
CA MET A 408 7.66 -3.78 -4.84
C MET A 408 7.87 -4.43 -3.46
N SER A 409 9.11 -4.79 -3.09
CA SER A 409 9.44 -5.23 -1.73
C SER A 409 9.19 -4.16 -0.65
N PHE A 410 9.29 -2.87 -1.00
CA PHE A 410 8.77 -1.78 -0.19
C PHE A 410 7.27 -1.58 -0.44
N LEU A 411 6.88 -1.33 -1.70
CA LEU A 411 5.54 -0.84 -2.07
C LEU A 411 4.41 -1.79 -1.65
N HIS A 412 4.58 -3.11 -1.75
CA HIS A 412 3.54 -4.08 -1.40
C HIS A 412 3.11 -4.00 0.08
N SER A 413 3.89 -3.38 0.96
CA SER A 413 3.57 -3.20 2.37
C SER A 413 2.55 -2.07 2.63
N PHE A 414 2.33 -1.20 1.63
CA PHE A 414 1.59 0.04 1.77
C PHE A 414 0.47 0.15 0.72
N GLN A 415 -0.54 0.92 1.05
CA GLN A 415 -1.52 1.44 0.09
C GLN A 415 -0.95 2.74 -0.45
N MET A 416 -1.16 3.06 -1.72
CA MET A 416 -0.54 4.24 -2.33
C MET A 416 -1.38 4.88 -3.42
N ILE A 417 -1.28 6.20 -3.51
CA ILE A 417 -1.98 7.02 -4.51
C ILE A 417 -0.94 7.94 -5.17
N PHE A 418 -0.88 7.88 -6.49
CA PHE A 418 -0.11 8.78 -7.34
C PHE A 418 -1.06 9.85 -7.87
N ASP A 419 -0.87 11.09 -7.42
CA ASP A 419 -1.69 12.24 -7.80
C ASP A 419 -0.81 13.21 -8.59
N ASP A 420 -0.88 13.12 -9.92
CA ASP A 420 -0.06 13.94 -10.82
C ASP A 420 -0.51 15.41 -10.79
N ASN A 421 -1.82 15.66 -10.62
CA ASN A 421 -2.39 17.00 -10.44
C ASN A 421 -1.80 17.72 -9.21
N ALA A 422 -1.69 17.01 -8.07
CA ALA A 422 -1.06 17.55 -6.86
C ALA A 422 0.47 17.46 -6.90
N GLY A 423 1.04 16.65 -7.81
CA GLY A 423 2.46 16.35 -7.90
C GLY A 423 3.00 15.44 -6.79
N LYS A 424 2.15 14.65 -6.13
CA LYS A 424 2.46 13.92 -4.88
C LYS A 424 2.29 12.41 -4.98
N VAL A 425 2.93 11.68 -4.06
CA VAL A 425 2.67 10.26 -3.80
C VAL A 425 2.22 10.12 -2.35
N GLY A 426 1.06 9.52 -2.16
CA GLY A 426 0.44 9.28 -0.87
C GLY A 426 0.66 7.84 -0.44
N PHE A 427 0.82 7.63 0.86
CA PHE A 427 0.95 6.32 1.48
C PHE A 427 -0.06 6.15 2.60
N ALA A 428 -0.49 4.92 2.81
CA ALA A 428 -0.99 4.48 4.10
C ALA A 428 -0.36 3.11 4.42
N ALA A 429 -0.21 2.81 5.71
CA ALA A 429 -0.07 1.42 6.11
C ALA A 429 -1.24 0.63 5.51
N ARG A 430 -0.98 -0.53 4.91
CA ARG A 430 -2.07 -1.48 4.65
C ARG A 430 -2.73 -1.73 5.99
N SER A 431 -4.03 -1.49 6.05
CA SER A 431 -4.73 -1.60 7.31
C SER A 431 -4.72 -3.06 7.76
N ASP A 432 -3.87 -3.38 8.73
CA ASP A 432 -3.96 -4.59 9.56
C ASP A 432 -5.21 -4.49 10.48
N LYS A 433 -6.35 -4.07 9.90
CA LYS A 433 -7.63 -3.98 10.58
C LYS A 433 -7.99 -5.38 11.04
N SER A 434 -8.33 -5.51 12.32
CA SER A 434 -9.10 -6.63 12.84
C SER A 434 -10.28 -6.89 11.88
N PHE A 435 -10.27 -8.02 11.18
CA PHE A 435 -11.29 -8.35 10.19
C PHE A 435 -12.62 -8.56 10.90
N ILE A 436 -13.44 -7.52 10.98
CA ILE A 436 -14.87 -7.67 11.20
C ILE A 436 -15.41 -8.35 9.95
N PHE A 437 -15.91 -9.56 10.12
CA PHE A 437 -16.49 -10.31 9.03
C PHE A 437 -17.90 -9.80 8.75
N GLU A 438 -18.10 -9.18 7.58
CA GLU A 438 -19.42 -8.70 7.19
C GLU A 438 -19.93 -9.43 5.94
N ALA A 439 -21.21 -9.80 5.93
CA ALA A 439 -21.91 -10.39 4.80
C ALA A 439 -23.17 -9.61 4.47
N LYS A 440 -23.55 -9.57 3.19
CA LYS A 440 -24.82 -8.96 2.76
C LYS A 440 -25.92 -10.00 2.72
N ILE A 441 -27.04 -9.69 3.37
CA ILE A 441 -28.30 -10.40 3.20
C ILE A 441 -29.33 -9.52 2.51
N THR A 442 -30.38 -10.12 1.97
CA THR A 442 -31.53 -9.40 1.44
C THR A 442 -32.82 -9.97 1.98
N ILE A 443 -33.66 -9.12 2.54
CA ILE A 443 -35.03 -9.41 3.00
C ILE A 443 -35.93 -8.43 2.24
N ALA A 444 -36.95 -8.94 1.55
CA ALA A 444 -37.67 -8.27 0.46
C ALA A 444 -36.75 -7.54 -0.54
N GLN A 445 -36.71 -6.21 -0.44
CA GLN A 445 -35.90 -5.30 -1.26
C GLN A 445 -34.81 -4.60 -0.44
N THR A 446 -34.75 -4.83 0.87
CA THR A 446 -33.77 -4.22 1.77
C THR A 446 -32.52 -5.10 1.84
N VAL A 447 -31.37 -4.50 1.58
CA VAL A 447 -30.05 -5.15 1.76
C VAL A 447 -29.50 -4.71 3.11
N PHE A 448 -29.09 -5.66 3.94
CA PHE A 448 -28.48 -5.40 5.24
C PHE A 448 -27.01 -5.83 5.20
N GLN A 449 -26.14 -5.01 5.77
CA GLN A 449 -24.75 -5.34 6.05
C GLN A 449 -24.69 -6.02 7.42
N MET A 450 -24.27 -7.28 7.48
CA MET A 450 -24.41 -8.12 8.69
C MET A 450 -23.07 -8.57 9.22
N LEU A 451 -22.83 -8.44 10.52
CA LEU A 451 -21.72 -9.12 11.20
C LEU A 451 -21.90 -10.66 11.11
N LEU A 452 -20.84 -11.39 10.77
CA LEU A 452 -20.75 -12.84 10.89
C LEU A 452 -20.08 -13.18 12.22
N ASP A 453 -20.85 -13.72 13.16
CA ASP A 453 -20.44 -13.85 14.55
C ASP A 453 -20.47 -15.31 15.04
N THR A 454 -19.31 -15.93 15.24
CA THR A 454 -19.21 -17.27 15.84
C THR A 454 -19.40 -17.29 17.37
N GLY A 455 -19.41 -16.11 18.01
CA GLY A 455 -19.68 -15.87 19.42
C GLY A 455 -21.17 -15.82 19.79
N SER A 456 -22.09 -15.67 18.83
CA SER A 456 -23.55 -15.72 19.09
C SER A 456 -24.32 -16.71 18.19
N PRO A 457 -25.47 -17.23 18.63
CA PRO A 457 -26.29 -18.17 17.87
C PRO A 457 -27.37 -17.47 17.02
N SER A 458 -27.77 -16.25 17.38
CA SER A 458 -28.96 -15.60 16.81
C SER A 458 -28.65 -14.78 15.56
N ILE A 459 -29.59 -14.74 14.62
CA ILE A 459 -29.63 -13.74 13.55
C ILE A 459 -30.66 -12.66 13.91
N TRP A 460 -30.34 -11.38 13.72
CA TRP A 460 -31.28 -10.28 13.96
C TRP A 460 -31.05 -9.08 13.04
N VAL A 461 -32.13 -8.34 12.74
CA VAL A 461 -32.09 -7.06 12.02
C VAL A 461 -33.01 -6.03 12.69
N PRO A 462 -32.67 -4.72 12.63
CA PRO A 462 -33.54 -3.67 13.16
C PRO A 462 -34.78 -3.49 12.29
N SER A 463 -35.93 -3.36 12.96
CA SER A 463 -37.22 -3.10 12.32
C SER A 463 -37.45 -1.61 12.04
N ASP A 464 -38.47 -1.30 11.26
CA ASP A 464 -38.98 0.05 11.07
C ASP A 464 -39.60 0.70 12.31
N ARG A 465 -39.69 -0.03 13.43
CA ARG A 465 -40.20 0.41 14.74
C ARG A 465 -39.11 0.96 15.68
N VAL A 466 -37.82 0.78 15.38
CA VAL A 466 -36.73 1.33 16.21
C VAL A 466 -36.78 2.87 16.23
N ASN A 467 -36.23 3.47 17.28
CA ASN A 467 -36.10 4.93 17.34
C ASN A 467 -35.10 5.44 16.27
N ARG A 468 -35.63 5.98 15.17
CA ARG A 468 -34.86 6.42 14.00
C ARG A 468 -33.87 7.55 14.26
N SER A 469 -34.01 8.30 15.36
CA SER A 469 -33.01 9.32 15.74
C SER A 469 -31.77 8.73 16.42
N LEU A 470 -31.85 7.48 16.88
CA LEU A 470 -30.72 6.71 17.42
C LEU A 470 -30.10 5.81 16.34
N TRP A 471 -30.94 5.11 15.58
CA TRP A 471 -30.53 4.17 14.52
C TRP A 471 -30.24 4.88 13.18
N VAL A 472 -29.50 5.98 13.22
CA VAL A 472 -29.18 6.79 12.03
C VAL A 472 -28.25 6.03 11.08
N GLY A 473 -28.55 6.06 9.79
CA GLY A 473 -27.74 5.42 8.74
C GLY A 473 -27.95 3.90 8.59
N LYS A 474 -28.76 3.28 9.45
CA LYS A 474 -29.07 1.84 9.43
C LYS A 474 -30.13 1.49 8.39
N ASN A 475 -29.97 0.34 7.74
CA ASN A 475 -31.03 -0.28 6.96
C ASN A 475 -32.07 -0.90 7.92
N LEU A 476 -33.34 -0.56 7.75
CA LEU A 476 -34.44 -1.00 8.62
C LEU A 476 -35.40 -1.91 7.85
N LEU A 477 -35.82 -3.02 8.45
CA LEU A 477 -36.83 -3.91 7.86
C LEU A 477 -38.21 -3.26 7.92
N ASN A 478 -38.79 -2.95 6.75
CA ASN A 478 -40.15 -2.46 6.67
C ASN A 478 -41.15 -3.61 6.90
N SER A 479 -41.67 -3.71 8.13
CA SER A 479 -42.50 -4.83 8.58
C SER A 479 -43.81 -4.94 7.78
N ALA A 480 -44.29 -3.84 7.19
CA ALA A 480 -45.54 -3.79 6.43
C ALA A 480 -45.40 -4.17 4.94
N ARG A 481 -44.17 -4.29 4.41
CA ARG A 481 -43.88 -4.59 2.99
C ARG A 481 -43.28 -5.98 2.75
N GLU A 482 -42.88 -6.70 3.79
CA GLU A 482 -42.35 -8.04 3.70
C GLU A 482 -43.47 -9.08 3.90
N THR A 483 -43.96 -9.65 2.80
CA THR A 483 -45.09 -10.61 2.82
C THR A 483 -44.73 -11.99 3.35
N SER A 484 -43.43 -12.30 3.48
CA SER A 484 -42.96 -13.54 4.10
C SER A 484 -42.67 -13.42 5.60
N LEU A 485 -42.80 -12.23 6.19
CA LEU A 485 -42.58 -11.98 7.61
C LEU A 485 -43.74 -12.54 8.45
N GLN A 486 -43.42 -13.41 9.39
CA GLN A 486 -44.34 -13.88 10.43
C GLN A 486 -43.73 -13.56 11.79
N VAL A 487 -44.35 -12.66 12.55
CA VAL A 487 -43.87 -12.23 13.88
C VAL A 487 -44.58 -13.05 14.96
N SER A 488 -43.82 -13.57 15.93
CA SER A 488 -44.33 -14.30 17.11
C SER A 488 -44.68 -13.33 18.24
N GLU A 489 -45.45 -13.80 19.22
CA GLU A 489 -45.61 -13.14 20.52
C GLU A 489 -44.41 -13.39 21.46
N GLU A 490 -43.50 -14.29 21.08
CA GLU A 490 -42.27 -14.55 21.83
C GLU A 490 -41.25 -13.39 21.71
N GLU A 491 -40.76 -12.93 22.85
CA GLU A 491 -39.71 -11.92 22.94
C GLU A 491 -38.37 -12.47 22.40
N PHE A 492 -37.62 -11.58 21.75
CA PHE A 492 -36.24 -11.80 21.34
C PHE A 492 -35.31 -10.92 22.18
N TYR A 493 -34.29 -11.55 22.77
CA TYR A 493 -33.21 -10.85 23.48
C TYR A 493 -31.86 -11.47 23.12
N GLU A 494 -30.89 -10.61 22.83
CA GLU A 494 -29.49 -11.02 22.64
C GLU A 494 -28.57 -10.00 23.34
N LYS A 495 -27.59 -10.52 24.09
CA LYS A 495 -26.67 -9.70 24.87
C LYS A 495 -25.22 -9.96 24.46
N TYR A 496 -24.58 -8.91 23.98
CA TYR A 496 -23.15 -8.88 23.67
C TYR A 496 -22.35 -8.28 24.83
N GLY A 497 -21.02 -8.43 24.80
CA GLY A 497 -20.13 -7.80 25.77
C GLY A 497 -20.16 -6.26 25.71
N SER A 498 -20.56 -5.69 24.58
CA SER A 498 -20.72 -4.25 24.36
C SER A 498 -22.11 -3.70 24.68
N GLY A 499 -23.16 -4.53 24.66
CA GLY A 499 -24.54 -4.11 24.90
C GLY A 499 -25.59 -5.11 24.39
N GLY A 500 -26.88 -4.80 24.57
CA GLY A 500 -28.02 -5.65 24.22
C GLY A 500 -28.91 -5.14 23.08
N VAL A 501 -29.68 -6.07 22.48
CA VAL A 501 -30.80 -5.80 21.58
C VAL A 501 -32.07 -6.52 22.05
N TYR A 502 -33.21 -5.86 21.89
CA TYR A 502 -34.53 -6.32 22.32
C TYR A 502 -35.51 -6.26 21.14
N GLY A 503 -36.40 -7.25 21.03
CA GLY A 503 -37.29 -7.39 19.89
C GLY A 503 -38.33 -8.49 20.06
N MET A 504 -38.91 -8.91 18.94
CA MET A 504 -39.77 -10.10 18.85
C MET A 504 -39.08 -11.16 18.00
N LYS A 505 -39.31 -12.44 18.29
CA LYS A 505 -38.93 -13.50 17.36
C LYS A 505 -39.82 -13.45 16.13
N ALA A 506 -39.26 -13.72 14.97
CA ALA A 506 -39.99 -13.79 13.72
C ALA A 506 -39.39 -14.85 12.80
N THR A 507 -40.12 -15.21 11.74
CA THR A 507 -39.56 -15.95 10.59
C THR A 507 -39.72 -15.13 9.32
N VAL A 508 -38.77 -15.25 8.39
CA VAL A 508 -38.81 -14.53 7.11
C VAL A 508 -38.11 -15.33 6.00
N HIS A 509 -38.38 -15.01 4.74
CA HIS A 509 -37.54 -15.46 3.63
C HIS A 509 -36.36 -14.49 3.47
N MET A 510 -35.14 -15.02 3.35
CA MET A 510 -33.94 -14.20 3.18
C MET A 510 -33.03 -14.75 2.10
N LYS A 511 -32.20 -13.88 1.50
CA LYS A 511 -31.14 -14.28 0.58
C LYS A 511 -29.76 -13.98 1.15
N ILE A 512 -28.82 -14.89 0.93
CA ILE A 512 -27.38 -14.70 1.20
C ILE A 512 -26.58 -15.28 0.03
N GLY A 513 -25.62 -14.54 -0.53
CA GLY A 513 -24.83 -15.02 -1.68
C GLY A 513 -25.66 -15.44 -2.91
N GLY A 514 -26.88 -14.88 -3.07
CA GLY A 514 -27.85 -15.28 -4.10
C GLY A 514 -28.74 -16.49 -3.75
N MET A 515 -28.37 -17.30 -2.76
CA MET A 515 -29.17 -18.42 -2.26
C MET A 515 -30.38 -17.92 -1.46
N LEU A 516 -31.58 -18.36 -1.84
CA LEU A 516 -32.83 -18.10 -1.09
C LEU A 516 -33.03 -19.17 -0.01
N ILE A 517 -33.20 -18.72 1.23
CA ILE A 517 -33.48 -19.55 2.40
C ILE A 517 -34.87 -19.16 2.91
N ARG A 518 -35.75 -20.14 3.07
CA ARG A 518 -37.14 -19.90 3.48
C ARG A 518 -37.32 -20.04 4.99
N ASN A 519 -38.28 -19.31 5.54
CA ASN A 519 -38.73 -19.41 6.94
C ASN A 519 -37.58 -19.39 7.98
N VAL A 520 -36.58 -18.53 7.79
CA VAL A 520 -35.45 -18.43 8.73
C VAL A 520 -35.91 -17.74 10.02
N PRO A 521 -35.73 -18.36 11.20
CA PRO A 521 -35.99 -17.72 12.48
C PRO A 521 -34.97 -16.62 12.78
N PHE A 522 -35.42 -15.42 13.10
CA PHE A 522 -34.58 -14.26 13.41
C PHE A 522 -35.23 -13.32 14.44
N GLY A 523 -34.41 -12.48 15.07
CA GLY A 523 -34.84 -11.39 15.94
C GLY A 523 -35.23 -10.14 15.14
N LEU A 524 -36.49 -9.71 15.26
CA LEU A 524 -36.99 -8.44 14.75
C LEU A 524 -36.80 -7.37 15.83
N VAL A 525 -35.68 -6.65 15.77
CA VAL A 525 -35.25 -5.72 16.83
C VAL A 525 -36.09 -4.44 16.81
N VAL A 526 -36.53 -4.01 17.99
CA VAL A 526 -37.29 -2.76 18.22
C VAL A 526 -36.54 -1.77 19.10
N GLU A 527 -35.58 -2.24 19.90
CA GLU A 527 -34.76 -1.42 20.79
C GLU A 527 -33.36 -2.03 20.95
N GLY A 528 -32.36 -1.20 21.27
CA GLY A 528 -31.01 -1.67 21.54
C GLY A 528 -30.14 -0.56 22.13
N GLU A 529 -29.06 -0.98 22.77
CA GLU A 529 -28.12 -0.11 23.48
C GLU A 529 -27.20 0.65 22.50
N ARG A 530 -26.56 1.73 22.98
CA ARG A 530 -25.85 2.71 22.15
C ARG A 530 -24.73 2.07 21.34
N GLU A 531 -23.97 1.24 22.02
CA GLU A 531 -22.83 0.49 21.55
C GLU A 531 -23.22 -0.53 20.46
N ILE A 532 -24.51 -0.82 20.29
CA ILE A 532 -25.04 -1.61 19.17
C ILE A 532 -25.39 -0.71 17.98
N TYR A 533 -26.23 0.31 18.18
CA TYR A 533 -26.71 1.12 17.06
C TYR A 533 -25.65 2.08 16.48
N GLU A 534 -24.54 2.33 17.15
CA GLU A 534 -23.39 3.09 16.60
C GLU A 534 -22.41 2.24 15.74
N ASN A 535 -22.61 0.92 15.59
CA ASN A 535 -21.72 0.06 14.77
C ASN A 535 -21.76 0.36 13.25
N THR A 536 -20.80 -0.18 12.48
CA THR A 536 -20.80 -0.10 11.01
C THR A 536 -21.79 -1.02 10.31
N PHE A 537 -22.15 -2.15 10.93
CA PHE A 537 -23.11 -3.14 10.41
C PHE A 537 -24.54 -2.85 10.88
N ASP A 538 -25.53 -3.29 10.11
CA ASP A 538 -26.96 -3.15 10.40
C ASP A 538 -27.46 -4.15 11.46
N GLY A 539 -26.93 -5.39 11.42
CA GLY A 539 -27.34 -6.48 12.31
C GLY A 539 -26.31 -7.62 12.37
N VAL A 540 -26.67 -8.73 12.99
CA VAL A 540 -25.77 -9.89 13.20
C VAL A 540 -26.37 -11.16 12.60
N ILE A 541 -25.50 -12.01 12.04
CA ILE A 541 -25.76 -13.42 11.69
C ILE A 541 -24.95 -14.28 12.65
N GLY A 542 -25.65 -14.89 13.60
CA GLY A 542 -25.08 -15.88 14.50
C GLY A 542 -24.65 -17.15 13.77
N LEU A 543 -23.39 -17.51 13.99
CA LEU A 543 -22.72 -18.70 13.49
C LEU A 543 -22.30 -19.65 14.63
N GLY A 544 -22.76 -19.40 15.87
CA GLY A 544 -22.64 -20.32 17.00
C GLY A 544 -23.22 -21.72 16.73
N ARG A 545 -23.05 -22.65 17.66
CA ARG A 545 -23.40 -24.07 17.47
C ARG A 545 -24.80 -24.44 17.92
N ARG A 546 -25.31 -23.82 18.99
CA ARG A 546 -26.71 -23.92 19.44
C ARG A 546 -27.05 -22.72 20.33
N SER A 547 -28.32 -22.34 20.35
CA SER A 547 -28.87 -21.34 21.27
C SER A 547 -28.70 -21.78 22.73
N MET A 548 -28.47 -20.82 23.64
CA MET A 548 -28.39 -21.06 25.09
C MET A 548 -29.69 -20.73 25.80
N CYS A 549 -30.31 -19.63 25.40
CA CYS A 549 -31.49 -19.07 26.03
C CYS A 549 -32.73 -19.38 25.18
N LEU A 550 -33.92 -19.36 25.79
CA LEU A 550 -35.17 -19.58 25.05
C LEU A 550 -35.44 -18.42 24.10
N GLU A 551 -35.02 -17.22 24.50
CA GLU A 551 -35.24 -15.91 23.87
C GLU A 551 -34.36 -15.68 22.62
N GLN A 552 -33.38 -16.56 22.37
CA GLN A 552 -32.49 -16.53 21.21
C GLN A 552 -33.08 -17.27 20.00
N THR A 553 -32.50 -17.06 18.81
CA THR A 553 -32.84 -17.85 17.60
C THR A 553 -31.80 -18.91 17.29
N GLN A 554 -32.12 -19.82 16.35
CA GLN A 554 -31.16 -20.83 15.88
C GLN A 554 -30.19 -20.24 14.85
N PRO A 555 -28.93 -20.75 14.79
CA PRO A 555 -27.94 -20.31 13.82
C PRO A 555 -28.42 -20.48 12.37
N LEU A 556 -28.09 -19.51 11.51
CA LEU A 556 -28.53 -19.49 10.11
C LEU A 556 -28.18 -20.80 9.37
N ILE A 557 -26.99 -21.35 9.64
CA ILE A 557 -26.50 -22.56 8.98
C ILE A 557 -27.34 -23.82 9.31
N GLN A 558 -28.06 -23.82 10.43
CA GLN A 558 -29.01 -24.88 10.79
C GLN A 558 -30.25 -24.83 9.88
N SER A 559 -30.80 -23.63 9.66
CA SER A 559 -31.96 -23.43 8.76
C SER A 559 -31.62 -23.81 7.31
N ILE A 560 -30.41 -23.47 6.85
CA ILE A 560 -29.93 -23.82 5.51
C ILE A 560 -29.77 -25.34 5.37
N HIS A 561 -29.19 -26.01 6.38
CA HIS A 561 -28.98 -27.46 6.37
C HIS A 561 -30.28 -28.26 6.45
N GLN A 562 -31.24 -27.82 7.27
CA GLN A 562 -32.57 -28.43 7.36
C GLN A 562 -33.33 -28.37 6.02
N GLN A 563 -33.03 -27.39 5.17
CA GLN A 563 -33.55 -27.27 3.80
C GLN A 563 -32.75 -28.07 2.76
N GLY A 564 -31.71 -28.81 3.17
CA GLY A 564 -30.89 -29.65 2.30
C GLY A 564 -29.99 -28.90 1.32
N LEU A 565 -29.80 -27.59 1.51
CA LEU A 565 -29.10 -26.73 0.55
C LEU A 565 -27.57 -26.90 0.59
N ILE A 566 -26.98 -27.05 1.77
CA ILE A 566 -25.54 -27.32 2.00
C ILE A 566 -25.32 -28.13 3.29
N SER A 567 -24.10 -28.65 3.48
CA SER A 567 -23.66 -29.22 4.74
C SER A 567 -23.37 -28.14 5.81
N ARG A 568 -23.34 -28.54 7.09
CA ARG A 568 -23.03 -27.66 8.24
C ARG A 568 -21.53 -27.41 8.41
N LYS A 569 -20.85 -27.08 7.30
CA LYS A 569 -19.45 -26.66 7.28
C LYS A 569 -19.39 -25.21 6.86
N PHE A 570 -18.45 -24.47 7.44
CA PHE A 570 -18.09 -23.13 6.98
C PHE A 570 -16.64 -22.84 7.32
N GLY A 571 -16.09 -21.81 6.68
CA GLY A 571 -14.72 -21.38 6.91
C GLY A 571 -14.52 -19.91 6.54
N PHE A 572 -13.57 -19.29 7.22
CA PHE A 572 -13.11 -17.94 6.95
C PHE A 572 -11.71 -18.00 6.35
N HIS A 573 -11.57 -17.56 5.11
CA HIS A 573 -10.28 -17.49 4.42
C HIS A 573 -9.77 -16.05 4.51
N PHE A 574 -8.65 -15.87 5.21
CA PHE A 574 -8.01 -14.58 5.41
C PHE A 574 -6.95 -14.35 4.33
N GLN A 575 -7.05 -13.22 3.64
CA GLN A 575 -6.01 -12.70 2.73
C GLN A 575 -5.61 -11.30 3.21
N ASN A 576 -4.42 -10.82 2.82
CA ASN A 576 -3.79 -9.62 3.37
C ASN A 576 -4.63 -8.31 3.38
N LEU A 577 -5.75 -8.24 2.65
CA LEU A 577 -6.72 -7.13 2.70
C LEU A 577 -8.19 -7.57 2.60
N ASN A 578 -8.47 -8.86 2.40
CA ASN A 578 -9.81 -9.38 2.14
C ASN A 578 -10.07 -10.61 3.01
N ALA A 579 -11.31 -10.77 3.44
CA ALA A 579 -11.77 -11.95 4.14
C ALA A 579 -12.95 -12.55 3.39
N SER A 580 -12.89 -13.85 3.08
CA SER A 580 -13.94 -14.55 2.34
C SER A 580 -14.58 -15.62 3.22
N PHE A 581 -15.90 -15.60 3.31
CA PHE A 581 -16.70 -16.58 4.04
C PHE A 581 -17.24 -17.65 3.08
N PHE A 582 -16.98 -18.91 3.40
CA PHE A 582 -17.41 -20.08 2.62
C PHE A 582 -18.30 -20.98 3.47
N MET A 583 -19.27 -21.63 2.85
CA MET A 583 -20.16 -22.61 3.50
C MET A 583 -20.39 -23.83 2.60
N GLY A 584 -20.67 -24.98 3.21
CA GLY A 584 -20.88 -26.25 2.53
C GLY A 584 -19.59 -27.06 2.32
N ASP A 585 -19.64 -28.05 1.43
CA ASP A 585 -18.55 -29.02 1.26
C ASP A 585 -17.42 -28.55 0.33
N ASN A 586 -17.70 -27.60 -0.58
CA ASN A 586 -16.71 -27.08 -1.53
C ASN A 586 -15.90 -25.93 -0.90
N LEU A 587 -15.01 -26.28 0.02
CA LEU A 587 -14.08 -25.35 0.67
C LEU A 587 -12.74 -25.22 -0.09
N GLU A 588 -12.80 -25.10 -1.42
CA GLU A 588 -11.63 -25.11 -2.34
C GLU A 588 -10.44 -24.19 -1.95
N PRO A 589 -10.63 -22.99 -1.34
CA PRO A 589 -9.51 -22.13 -0.93
C PRO A 589 -8.73 -22.63 0.29
N PHE A 590 -9.18 -23.68 0.96
CA PHE A 590 -8.47 -24.31 2.07
C PHE A 590 -7.75 -25.55 1.55
N PRO A 591 -6.41 -25.63 1.66
CA PRO A 591 -5.69 -26.80 1.19
C PRO A 591 -6.12 -28.03 1.99
N SER A 592 -6.43 -29.13 1.31
CA SER A 592 -6.80 -30.40 1.97
C SER A 592 -5.71 -30.93 2.88
N ASP A 593 -4.45 -30.68 2.50
CA ASP A 593 -3.26 -31.04 3.27
C ASP A 593 -2.81 -29.84 4.11
N GLY A 594 -2.58 -30.07 5.42
CA GLY A 594 -2.04 -29.07 6.35
C GLY A 594 -3.06 -28.43 7.32
N ILE A 595 -4.36 -28.68 7.18
CA ILE A 595 -5.35 -28.19 8.17
C ILE A 595 -5.19 -28.94 9.50
N THR A 596 -4.93 -28.18 10.56
CA THR A 596 -4.82 -28.73 11.92
C THR A 596 -6.17 -28.67 12.65
N TYR A 597 -6.95 -29.74 12.59
CA TYR A 597 -8.21 -29.86 13.31
C TYR A 597 -8.02 -30.03 14.82
N ILE A 598 -8.93 -29.45 15.60
CA ILE A 598 -9.08 -29.62 17.06
C ILE A 598 -10.54 -29.95 17.37
N ASN A 599 -10.78 -30.69 18.45
CA ASN A 599 -12.14 -31.01 18.89
C ASN A 599 -12.72 -29.84 19.67
N VAL A 600 -13.97 -29.48 19.39
CA VAL A 600 -14.76 -28.55 20.21
C VAL A 600 -15.49 -29.32 21.31
N ALA A 601 -15.65 -28.71 22.50
CA ALA A 601 -16.43 -29.28 23.59
C ALA A 601 -17.93 -29.30 23.24
N ASP A 602 -18.77 -30.13 23.88
CA ASP A 602 -20.21 -29.99 23.68
C ASP A 602 -20.71 -28.70 24.32
N GLY A 603 -21.33 -27.83 23.52
CA GLY A 603 -21.60 -26.47 23.94
C GLY A 603 -22.27 -25.61 22.86
N PRO A 604 -22.74 -24.42 23.27
CA PRO A 604 -23.35 -23.43 22.39
C PRO A 604 -22.34 -22.71 21.49
N TYR A 605 -21.10 -22.59 21.93
CA TYR A 605 -20.03 -21.89 21.23
C TYR A 605 -19.07 -22.84 20.51
N TRP A 606 -18.27 -22.28 19.61
CA TRP A 606 -17.05 -22.92 19.10
C TRP A 606 -15.98 -22.85 20.19
N GLU A 607 -16.17 -23.63 21.25
CA GLU A 607 -15.31 -23.64 22.43
C GLU A 607 -14.46 -24.90 22.54
N THR A 608 -13.27 -24.76 23.11
CA THR A 608 -12.39 -25.87 23.48
C THR A 608 -11.66 -25.55 24.78
N ARG A 609 -10.80 -26.47 25.25
CA ARG A 609 -9.93 -26.23 26.41
C ARG A 609 -8.51 -25.94 25.97
N ILE A 610 -7.91 -24.94 26.60
CA ILE A 610 -6.49 -24.60 26.48
C ILE A 610 -5.74 -25.11 27.70
N ASN A 611 -4.53 -25.65 27.49
CA ASN A 611 -3.69 -26.20 28.55
C ASN A 611 -2.57 -25.23 28.98
N TRP A 612 -1.93 -24.59 28.01
CA TRP A 612 -0.79 -23.71 28.24
C TRP A 612 -0.79 -22.53 27.26
N ILE A 613 -0.29 -21.38 27.72
CA ILE A 613 0.13 -20.25 26.89
C ILE A 613 1.62 -20.08 27.08
N PHE A 614 2.39 -20.00 25.99
CA PHE A 614 3.83 -19.84 26.01
C PHE A 614 4.25 -18.48 25.48
N ILE A 615 5.19 -17.86 26.19
CA ILE A 615 5.88 -16.62 25.80
C ILE A 615 7.38 -16.93 25.82
N CYS A 616 8.02 -16.99 24.65
CA CYS A 616 9.36 -17.55 24.49
C CYS A 616 9.49 -18.97 25.09
N LYS A 617 10.17 -19.09 26.24
CA LYS A 617 10.39 -20.35 26.98
C LYS A 617 9.56 -20.44 28.26
N LEU A 618 8.81 -19.41 28.60
CA LEU A 618 7.96 -19.35 29.78
C LEU A 618 6.58 -19.91 29.44
N GLY A 619 6.13 -20.93 30.17
CA GLY A 619 4.79 -21.49 30.06
C GLY A 619 3.90 -21.03 31.20
N LEU A 620 2.75 -20.45 30.87
CA LEU A 620 1.64 -20.17 31.77
C LEU A 620 0.64 -21.33 31.66
N HIS A 621 0.44 -22.07 32.76
CA HIS A 621 -0.58 -23.11 32.81
C HIS A 621 -1.95 -22.46 32.98
N THR A 622 -2.83 -22.63 31.99
CA THR A 622 -4.16 -21.98 31.96
C THR A 622 -5.21 -22.70 32.80
N GLN A 623 -4.81 -23.62 33.70
CA GLN A 623 -5.71 -24.40 34.56
C GLN A 623 -6.86 -25.10 33.79
N ASN A 624 -6.63 -25.45 32.52
CA ASN A 624 -7.63 -26.09 31.65
C ASN A 624 -8.88 -25.21 31.38
N HIS A 625 -8.73 -23.87 31.42
CA HIS A 625 -9.78 -22.90 31.05
C HIS A 625 -10.39 -23.20 29.68
N ARG A 626 -11.65 -22.80 29.50
CA ARG A 626 -12.31 -22.80 28.19
C ARG A 626 -11.93 -21.53 27.42
N MET A 627 -11.77 -21.68 26.11
CA MET A 627 -11.62 -20.59 25.15
C MET A 627 -12.68 -20.72 24.06
N ILE A 628 -13.14 -19.59 23.52
CA ILE A 628 -14.10 -19.51 22.42
C ILE A 628 -13.38 -18.97 21.19
N PHE A 629 -13.69 -19.50 20.00
CA PHE A 629 -13.32 -18.90 18.72
C PHE A 629 -14.44 -17.96 18.29
N ASP A 630 -14.20 -16.66 18.44
CA ASP A 630 -15.19 -15.58 18.27
C ASP A 630 -14.73 -14.61 17.17
N THR A 631 -15.52 -14.49 16.10
CA THR A 631 -15.29 -13.55 14.98
C THR A 631 -15.94 -12.18 15.18
N GLY A 632 -16.80 -12.01 16.17
CA GLY A 632 -17.30 -10.70 16.63
C GLY A 632 -16.33 -10.00 17.60
N ALA A 633 -15.48 -10.76 18.30
CA ALA A 633 -14.47 -10.22 19.20
C ALA A 633 -13.37 -9.43 18.47
N ARG A 634 -13.12 -8.20 18.95
CA ARG A 634 -12.06 -7.31 18.42
C ARG A 634 -10.69 -7.51 19.06
N ALA A 635 -10.60 -8.31 20.12
CA ALA A 635 -9.39 -8.53 20.92
C ALA A 635 -9.35 -9.95 21.50
N ILE A 636 -8.18 -10.38 21.97
CA ILE A 636 -8.03 -11.66 22.70
C ILE A 636 -8.41 -11.42 24.16
N HIS A 637 -9.63 -11.79 24.52
CA HIS A 637 -10.12 -11.71 25.90
C HIS A 637 -9.54 -12.85 26.75
N LEU A 638 -9.04 -12.51 27.93
CA LEU A 638 -8.34 -13.41 28.85
C LEU A 638 -8.86 -13.23 30.29
N PRO A 639 -8.86 -14.29 31.12
CA PRO A 639 -9.01 -14.15 32.57
C PRO A 639 -8.01 -13.15 33.15
N GLY A 640 -8.41 -12.35 34.15
CA GLY A 640 -7.62 -11.21 34.62
C GLY A 640 -6.24 -11.58 35.17
N ASP A 641 -6.09 -12.75 35.77
CA ASP A 641 -4.82 -13.31 36.24
C ASP A 641 -3.88 -13.67 35.07
N ILE A 642 -4.42 -14.33 34.03
CA ILE A 642 -3.68 -14.67 32.82
C ILE A 642 -3.33 -13.41 32.02
N HIS A 643 -4.25 -12.44 31.92
CA HIS A 643 -4.05 -11.15 31.26
C HIS A 643 -2.90 -10.37 31.91
N MET A 644 -2.96 -10.19 33.23
CA MET A 644 -1.90 -9.55 34.02
C MET A 644 -0.57 -10.28 33.85
N ALA A 645 -0.55 -11.62 33.98
CA ALA A 645 0.69 -12.40 33.86
C ALA A 645 1.33 -12.29 32.46
N ILE A 646 0.52 -12.23 31.39
CA ILE A 646 1.02 -12.01 30.02
C ILE A 646 1.58 -10.60 29.87
N ASN A 647 0.86 -9.57 30.31
CA ASN A 647 1.31 -8.18 30.21
C ASN A 647 2.58 -7.91 31.05
N ASP A 648 2.69 -8.53 32.24
CA ASP A 648 3.88 -8.51 33.08
C ASP A 648 5.07 -9.25 32.42
N MET A 649 4.83 -10.35 31.71
CA MET A 649 5.87 -11.05 30.94
C MET A 649 6.35 -10.21 29.75
N LEU A 650 5.42 -9.55 29.05
CA LEU A 650 5.69 -8.67 27.91
C LEU A 650 6.25 -7.29 28.31
N LYS A 651 6.28 -6.96 29.61
CA LYS A 651 6.73 -5.67 30.17
C LYS A 651 5.92 -4.46 29.68
N MET A 652 4.61 -4.67 29.57
CA MET A 652 3.64 -3.62 29.25
C MET A 652 3.54 -2.60 30.39
N LYS A 653 3.30 -1.33 30.04
CA LYS A 653 2.98 -0.27 30.99
C LYS A 653 1.47 -0.16 31.11
N THR A 654 0.94 -0.29 32.31
CA THR A 654 -0.49 -0.03 32.57
C THR A 654 -0.76 1.47 32.67
N LEU A 655 -1.82 1.93 32.02
CA LEU A 655 -2.37 3.28 32.11
C LEU A 655 -3.41 3.39 33.24
N VAL A 656 -3.90 4.61 33.49
CA VAL A 656 -4.79 4.92 34.63
C VAL A 656 -6.22 4.36 34.43
N ASP A 657 -6.62 4.19 33.18
CA ASP A 657 -7.86 3.54 32.72
C ASP A 657 -7.77 1.99 32.71
N GLY A 658 -6.57 1.44 32.96
CA GLY A 658 -6.31 0.00 32.93
C GLY A 658 -5.84 -0.53 31.57
N GLU A 659 -5.67 0.31 30.55
CA GLU A 659 -5.09 -0.13 29.28
C GLU A 659 -3.61 -0.51 29.44
N HIS A 660 -3.17 -1.56 28.75
CA HIS A 660 -1.78 -2.00 28.74
C HIS A 660 -1.11 -1.57 27.43
N VAL A 661 -0.18 -0.63 27.53
CA VAL A 661 0.52 -0.03 26.39
C VAL A 661 2.01 -0.33 26.41
N PHE A 662 2.62 -0.28 25.24
CA PHE A 662 4.05 -0.35 25.03
C PHE A 662 4.44 0.75 24.03
N ASP A 663 5.72 1.12 24.01
CA ASP A 663 6.24 1.97 22.95
C ASP A 663 6.10 1.24 21.60
N CYS A 664 5.55 1.88 20.58
CA CYS A 664 5.38 1.26 19.26
C CYS A 664 6.71 0.77 18.67
N GLU A 665 7.85 1.38 19.03
CA GLU A 665 9.19 0.90 18.66
C GLU A 665 9.47 -0.52 19.21
N MET A 666 8.85 -0.89 20.32
CA MET A 666 9.03 -2.19 20.98
C MET A 666 8.28 -3.34 20.29
N LEU A 667 7.36 -3.06 19.35
CA LEU A 667 6.50 -4.06 18.68
C LEU A 667 7.27 -5.28 18.13
N HIS A 668 8.49 -5.07 17.64
CA HIS A 668 9.32 -6.10 16.99
C HIS A 668 10.19 -6.88 17.96
N PHE A 669 10.31 -6.38 19.19
CA PHE A 669 10.99 -7.04 20.29
C PHE A 669 9.99 -7.84 21.14
N LEU A 670 8.68 -7.66 20.93
CA LEU A 670 7.67 -8.49 21.56
C LEU A 670 7.76 -9.93 21.00
N PRO A 671 7.74 -10.95 21.87
CA PRO A 671 7.84 -12.34 21.48
C PRO A 671 6.54 -12.88 20.87
N PRO A 672 6.57 -13.92 20.03
CA PRO A 672 5.35 -14.63 19.67
C PRO A 672 4.71 -15.29 20.90
N ILE A 673 3.37 -15.36 20.89
CA ILE A 673 2.58 -16.06 21.91
C ILE A 673 2.10 -17.37 21.28
N ALA A 674 2.28 -18.49 21.98
CA ALA A 674 1.86 -19.81 21.48
C ALA A 674 0.90 -20.50 22.44
N PHE A 675 -0.28 -20.87 21.93
CA PHE A 675 -1.33 -21.56 22.67
C PHE A 675 -1.22 -23.07 22.44
N GLN A 676 -1.18 -23.86 23.51
CA GLN A 676 -1.26 -25.31 23.44
C GLN A 676 -2.70 -25.78 23.67
N ILE A 677 -3.30 -26.34 22.61
CA ILE A 677 -4.68 -26.79 22.57
C ILE A 677 -4.67 -28.26 22.16
N GLN A 678 -5.10 -29.16 23.05
CA GLN A 678 -5.15 -30.61 22.80
C GLN A 678 -3.80 -31.19 22.33
N GLY A 679 -2.70 -30.72 22.93
CA GLY A 679 -1.33 -31.11 22.58
C GLY A 679 -0.78 -30.50 21.29
N LYS A 680 -1.56 -29.68 20.57
CA LYS A 680 -1.15 -28.99 19.34
C LYS A 680 -0.80 -27.54 19.63
N MET A 681 0.20 -27.01 18.92
CA MET A 681 0.72 -25.65 19.12
C MET A 681 0.18 -24.71 18.06
N PHE A 682 -0.44 -23.62 18.50
CA PHE A 682 -0.94 -22.53 17.64
C PHE A 682 -0.23 -21.24 18.02
N GLN A 683 0.49 -20.63 17.08
CA GLN A 683 1.37 -19.49 17.35
C GLN A 683 0.86 -18.23 16.66
N ILE A 684 0.85 -17.12 17.40
CA ILE A 684 0.57 -15.79 16.88
C ILE A 684 1.77 -14.85 17.12
N PHE A 685 1.93 -13.88 16.23
CA PHE A 685 3.02 -12.91 16.22
C PHE A 685 2.54 -11.54 16.73
N PRO A 686 3.44 -10.61 17.12
CA PRO A 686 3.08 -9.33 17.75
C PRO A 686 1.92 -8.59 17.11
N LYS A 687 1.99 -8.35 15.80
CA LYS A 687 0.92 -7.71 14.99
C LYS A 687 -0.48 -8.33 15.11
N GLN A 688 -0.60 -9.56 15.60
CA GLN A 688 -1.88 -10.28 15.74
C GLN A 688 -2.47 -10.20 17.16
N TYR A 689 -1.72 -9.68 18.15
CA TYR A 689 -2.21 -9.47 19.52
C TYR A 689 -2.00 -8.04 20.04
N THR A 690 -1.41 -7.15 19.25
CA THR A 690 -1.27 -5.71 19.54
C THR A 690 -2.09 -4.88 18.57
N ILE A 691 -2.59 -3.73 19.03
CA ILE A 691 -3.17 -2.68 18.19
C ILE A 691 -2.34 -1.40 18.32
N GLN A 692 -2.34 -0.56 17.28
CA GLN A 692 -1.68 0.75 17.21
C GLN A 692 -2.72 1.85 16.94
#